data_AF-A0A8B6FR27-F1
#
_entry.id   AF-A0A8B6FR27-F1
#
_cell.length_a   1.000
_cell.length_b   1.000
_cell.length_c   1.000
_cell.angle_alpha   90.00
_cell.angle_beta   90.00
_cell.angle_gamma   90.00
#
_symmetry.space_group_name_H-M   'P 1'
#
loop_
_entity.id
_entity.type
_entity.pdbx_description
1 polymer ?
#
loop_
_entity_poly.entity_id
_entity_poly.type
_entity_poly.pdbx_seq_one_letter_code
_entity_poly.pdbx_strand_id
1 'polypeptide(L)'
;MAVDVLLDTHRDALQAGSGYPDSFYGPTCFGDKFHNVSEDTHWTPFLNASVNYIRKMYPQPWDLETEKLVVFLFGIVSHQTADILWHSLGISQGFLTTMGDINFHGDYTSAHHFGDLGGEFVSLIDLDADLVVDLKQKWYIPSKDLFNIYREFYGTTKITLSDIETCSSWILLEGVGEALAKSEIYSAVVDRSPFLVEEMENYFVGGVNDMVGWTQRSWNNVVTMLNKGTDVCKLPYNPLFVTCNTSSTFKYTHEEKIRNGYYVNRGKHGLSQEDFNITKTARGINIELGQKLKNEIQWKYKEIGKLKRKLFRERKIESEKKKSNIPTTKLMVNGSYARFGWSISSGDVNKDGYNDVVIGSPGYSHVNNWQTGRIYIVYGSEPRTDVFNTEAINLDAHKLEQLNVTFIEGADKKQSRFGTSVTVLDIDLDGVEDVVVSSPSYWNDSPLDYNGLVSVYLGQLNKREYSKPDIVITCKVKYCNLGYSLNKADVNNDGFPDLLIGSPYYTAGYEQSGIVAVLMASKNIKAKSVFEFEKLQTKLLPEKQQPYAWFGHSITSKGNMVMVSSPNYRKCFLSNCSYSQNDIQVIGQSHIFSFDKKQLNLTLTGSSLYQSTGYSVDIGFPYDKENLVIAYSIPGNDVDGRFNYFTEDIYRAGSVVLVNYTSKDGNILAQFDGNRKYARFGHVVKFVDLNGDGFDDLIISEPNRIKDRSEWQYIKNGRIYVFYGGSQMPSGKATFSTACDLEQPCPSNVANFTSDSLNEQSNNGHFVYNVSDKQGVYLYSADVASDAGFYHHGVGRRSGVVWRYYFKHL
;
A
#
# COMPACT_ATOMS: atom_id res chain seq x y z
N MET A 1 -20.35 -25.40 -7.88
CA MET A 1 -19.01 -24.88 -8.22
C MET A 1 -18.53 -24.03 -7.05
N ALA A 2 -17.24 -24.04 -6.71
CA ALA A 2 -16.71 -23.11 -5.71
C ALA A 2 -16.74 -21.67 -6.29
N VAL A 3 -16.95 -20.66 -5.44
CA VAL A 3 -17.21 -19.27 -5.87
C VAL A 3 -16.01 -18.69 -6.64
N ASP A 4 -14.79 -19.01 -6.22
CA ASP A 4 -13.54 -18.66 -6.90
C ASP A 4 -13.51 -19.17 -8.35
N VAL A 5 -13.85 -20.43 -8.58
CA VAL A 5 -13.93 -21.02 -9.93
C VAL A 5 -15.01 -20.33 -10.76
N LEU A 6 -16.15 -19.98 -10.15
CA LEU A 6 -17.24 -19.27 -10.81
C LEU A 6 -16.81 -17.87 -11.27
N LEU A 7 -16.14 -17.12 -10.40
CA LEU A 7 -15.62 -15.78 -10.67
C LEU A 7 -14.55 -15.79 -11.76
N ASP A 8 -13.61 -16.74 -11.71
CA ASP A 8 -12.56 -16.88 -12.72
C ASP A 8 -13.11 -17.31 -14.09
N THR A 9 -14.18 -18.11 -14.11
CA THR A 9 -14.81 -18.58 -15.35
C THR A 9 -15.59 -17.45 -16.05
N HIS A 10 -16.25 -16.57 -15.29
CA HIS A 10 -17.17 -15.55 -15.81
C HIS A 10 -16.68 -14.12 -15.58
N ARG A 11 -15.39 -13.86 -15.81
CA ARG A 11 -14.78 -12.53 -15.66
C ARG A 11 -15.45 -11.46 -16.52
N ASP A 12 -15.98 -11.84 -17.68
CA ASP A 12 -16.74 -10.99 -18.60
C ASP A 12 -17.98 -10.39 -17.96
N ALA A 13 -18.68 -11.16 -17.12
CA ALA A 13 -19.83 -10.70 -16.35
C ALA A 13 -19.39 -9.93 -15.09
N LEU A 14 -18.31 -10.36 -14.43
CA LEU A 14 -17.82 -9.73 -13.19
C LEU A 14 -17.40 -8.27 -13.44
N GLN A 15 -16.58 -8.04 -14.46
CA GLN A 15 -16.10 -6.69 -14.84
C GLN A 15 -17.26 -5.81 -15.32
N ALA A 16 -18.18 -6.38 -16.09
CA ALA A 16 -19.32 -5.62 -16.55
C ALA A 16 -20.25 -5.18 -15.39
N GLY A 17 -20.42 -6.05 -14.39
CA GLY A 17 -21.18 -5.75 -13.19
C GLY A 17 -20.57 -4.63 -12.33
N SER A 18 -19.24 -4.48 -12.32
CA SER A 18 -18.60 -3.42 -11.52
C SER A 18 -18.82 -2.02 -12.07
N GLY A 19 -19.33 -1.84 -13.29
CA GLY A 19 -19.72 -0.52 -13.80
C GLY A 19 -21.15 -0.10 -13.44
N TYR A 20 -21.94 -0.94 -12.76
CA TYR A 20 -23.41 -0.82 -12.81
C TYR A 20 -24.13 0.02 -11.78
N PRO A 21 -23.54 0.37 -10.64
CA PRO A 21 -24.09 1.49 -9.92
C PRO A 21 -23.94 2.79 -10.74
N ASP A 22 -22.92 2.91 -11.61
CA ASP A 22 -22.57 4.17 -12.30
C ASP A 22 -22.99 4.25 -13.77
N SER A 23 -23.40 3.12 -14.36
CA SER A 23 -23.73 3.01 -15.78
C SER A 23 -24.82 3.98 -16.24
N PHE A 24 -25.59 4.58 -15.34
CA PHE A 24 -26.74 5.43 -15.66
C PHE A 24 -26.56 6.92 -15.32
N TYR A 25 -25.38 7.33 -14.84
CA TYR A 25 -25.05 8.74 -14.65
C TYR A 25 -24.83 9.47 -15.98
N GLY A 26 -25.11 10.77 -16.00
CA GLY A 26 -24.67 11.68 -17.05
C GLY A 26 -23.24 12.16 -16.79
N PRO A 27 -22.50 12.59 -17.83
CA PRO A 27 -22.94 12.92 -19.19
C PRO A 27 -22.95 11.76 -20.20
N THR A 28 -22.54 10.55 -19.82
CA THR A 28 -22.36 9.42 -20.74
C THR A 28 -23.67 8.70 -21.08
N CYS A 29 -24.61 8.56 -20.14
CA CYS A 29 -25.93 7.95 -20.36
C CYS A 29 -27.05 9.02 -20.42
N PHE A 30 -27.36 9.50 -21.64
CA PHE A 30 -28.52 10.38 -21.93
C PHE A 30 -28.66 11.64 -21.04
N GLY A 31 -27.56 12.26 -20.60
CA GLY A 31 -27.58 13.55 -19.90
C GLY A 31 -28.37 13.53 -18.58
N ASP A 32 -27.99 12.64 -17.66
CA ASP A 32 -28.53 12.46 -16.30
C ASP A 32 -29.98 11.95 -16.20
N LYS A 33 -30.63 11.61 -17.31
CA LYS A 33 -32.02 11.09 -17.33
C LYS A 33 -32.26 9.94 -16.35
N PHE A 34 -31.26 9.09 -16.14
CA PHE A 34 -31.36 7.88 -15.33
C PHE A 34 -30.55 7.95 -14.02
N HIS A 35 -30.17 9.15 -13.58
CA HIS A 35 -29.43 9.37 -12.32
C HIS A 35 -30.04 8.60 -11.14
N ASN A 36 -31.35 8.74 -10.90
CA ASN A 36 -32.02 8.06 -9.79
C ASN A 36 -31.98 6.52 -9.90
N VAL A 37 -31.94 5.98 -11.12
CA VAL A 37 -31.79 4.53 -11.33
C VAL A 37 -30.39 4.10 -10.93
N SER A 38 -29.36 4.86 -11.33
CA SER A 38 -27.98 4.71 -10.85
C SER A 38 -27.92 4.74 -9.32
N GLU A 39 -28.44 5.80 -8.72
CA GLU A 39 -28.46 5.99 -7.26
C GLU A 39 -29.13 4.83 -6.53
N ASP A 40 -30.33 4.41 -6.95
CA ASP A 40 -31.05 3.31 -6.30
C ASP A 40 -30.29 1.97 -6.41
N THR A 41 -29.52 1.79 -7.49
CA THR A 41 -28.70 0.59 -7.74
C THR A 41 -27.54 0.45 -6.75
N HIS A 42 -27.11 1.53 -6.10
CA HIS A 42 -26.04 1.50 -5.09
C HIS A 42 -26.46 0.83 -3.77
N TRP A 43 -27.77 0.66 -3.52
CA TRP A 43 -28.26 0.37 -2.17
C TRP A 43 -28.86 -1.02 -2.00
N THR A 44 -28.94 -1.48 -0.74
CA THR A 44 -29.45 -2.80 -0.36
C THR A 44 -30.83 -3.14 -0.93
N PRO A 45 -31.79 -2.21 -1.08
CA PRO A 45 -33.08 -2.51 -1.69
C PRO A 45 -32.97 -3.14 -3.09
N PHE A 46 -32.07 -2.63 -3.94
CA PHE A 46 -31.83 -3.19 -5.27
C PHE A 46 -31.17 -4.57 -5.19
N LEU A 47 -30.20 -4.75 -4.29
CA LEU A 47 -29.57 -6.05 -4.04
C LEU A 47 -30.60 -7.10 -3.58
N ASN A 48 -31.50 -6.74 -2.66
CA ASN A 48 -32.57 -7.60 -2.18
C ASN A 48 -33.52 -8.00 -3.33
N ALA A 49 -33.93 -7.05 -4.17
CA ALA A 49 -34.76 -7.33 -5.35
C ALA A 49 -34.04 -8.27 -6.34
N SER A 50 -32.75 -8.04 -6.60
CA SER A 50 -31.93 -8.86 -7.50
C SER A 50 -31.81 -10.31 -7.01
N VAL A 51 -31.51 -10.51 -5.72
CA VAL A 51 -31.40 -11.87 -5.15
C VAL A 51 -32.75 -12.60 -5.18
N ASN A 52 -33.84 -11.92 -4.83
CA ASN A 52 -35.17 -12.53 -4.85
C ASN A 52 -35.61 -12.89 -6.28
N TYR A 53 -35.34 -12.03 -7.26
CA TYR A 53 -35.57 -12.32 -8.68
C TYR A 53 -34.81 -13.58 -9.12
N ILE A 54 -33.50 -13.66 -8.85
CA ILE A 54 -32.67 -14.82 -9.23
C ILE A 54 -33.22 -16.11 -8.60
N ARG A 55 -33.53 -16.10 -7.30
CA ARG A 55 -34.06 -17.27 -6.59
C ARG A 55 -35.41 -17.74 -7.14
N LYS A 56 -36.27 -16.79 -7.49
CA LYS A 56 -37.62 -17.06 -8.01
C LYS A 56 -37.60 -17.59 -9.44
N MET A 57 -36.76 -17.01 -10.29
CA MET A 57 -36.73 -17.32 -11.72
C MET A 57 -35.78 -18.48 -12.07
N TYR A 58 -34.71 -18.66 -11.30
CA TYR A 58 -33.63 -19.60 -11.60
C TYR A 58 -33.26 -20.45 -10.37
N PRO A 59 -34.08 -21.47 -10.04
CA PRO A 59 -33.73 -22.42 -8.99
C PRO A 59 -32.47 -23.22 -9.37
N GLN A 60 -31.66 -23.61 -8.37
CA GLN A 60 -30.46 -24.41 -8.60
C GLN A 60 -30.80 -25.84 -9.06
N PRO A 61 -29.93 -26.51 -9.86
CA PRO A 61 -28.62 -26.03 -10.34
C PRO A 61 -28.75 -24.99 -11.47
N TRP A 62 -27.81 -24.05 -11.52
CA TRP A 62 -27.81 -22.96 -12.48
C TRP A 62 -27.23 -23.38 -13.84
N ASP A 63 -27.81 -22.83 -14.90
CA ASP A 63 -27.22 -22.87 -16.24
C ASP A 63 -26.15 -21.78 -16.40
N LEU A 64 -25.40 -21.84 -17.51
CA LEU A 64 -24.28 -20.93 -17.78
C LEU A 64 -24.68 -19.44 -17.72
N GLU A 65 -25.83 -19.08 -18.29
CA GLU A 65 -26.28 -17.68 -18.29
C GLU A 65 -26.68 -17.25 -16.87
N THR A 66 -27.26 -18.14 -16.05
CA THR A 66 -27.59 -17.86 -14.65
C THR A 66 -26.34 -17.69 -13.80
N GLU A 67 -25.31 -18.52 -14.02
CA GLU A 67 -24.00 -18.32 -13.39
C GLU A 67 -23.44 -16.93 -13.73
N LYS A 68 -23.50 -16.51 -15.00
CA LYS A 68 -23.09 -15.16 -15.41
C LYS A 68 -23.89 -14.05 -14.73
N LEU A 69 -25.22 -14.19 -14.62
CA LEU A 69 -26.06 -13.21 -13.91
C LEU A 69 -25.65 -13.08 -12.43
N VAL A 70 -25.36 -14.20 -11.77
CA VAL A 70 -24.89 -14.21 -10.37
C VAL A 70 -23.51 -13.55 -10.25
N VAL A 71 -22.59 -13.83 -11.18
CA VAL A 71 -21.27 -13.21 -11.20
C VAL A 71 -21.34 -11.71 -11.52
N PHE A 72 -22.25 -11.31 -12.40
CA PHE A 72 -22.55 -9.90 -12.66
C PHE A 72 -23.04 -9.18 -11.39
N LEU A 73 -23.93 -9.83 -10.61
CA LEU A 73 -24.37 -9.29 -9.32
C LEU A 73 -23.22 -9.16 -8.32
N PHE A 74 -22.25 -10.10 -8.31
CA PHE A 74 -21.03 -9.93 -7.51
C PHE A 74 -20.22 -8.70 -7.92
N GLY A 75 -20.15 -8.39 -9.22
CA GLY A 75 -19.55 -7.16 -9.72
C GLY A 75 -20.22 -5.90 -9.17
N ILE A 76 -21.56 -5.85 -9.20
CA ILE A 76 -22.34 -4.74 -8.61
C ILE A 76 -22.00 -4.59 -7.12
N VAL A 77 -21.97 -5.69 -6.39
CA VAL A 77 -21.73 -5.69 -4.94
C VAL A 77 -20.30 -5.25 -4.59
N SER A 78 -19.31 -5.58 -5.44
CA SER A 78 -17.94 -5.06 -5.31
C SER A 78 -17.92 -3.55 -5.44
N HIS A 79 -18.58 -3.01 -6.46
CA HIS A 79 -18.69 -1.57 -6.65
C HIS A 79 -19.38 -0.91 -5.45
N GLN A 80 -20.57 -1.39 -5.07
CA GLN A 80 -21.31 -0.87 -3.90
C GLN A 80 -20.43 -0.80 -2.65
N THR A 81 -19.64 -1.85 -2.41
CA THR A 81 -18.74 -1.93 -1.26
C THR A 81 -17.59 -0.92 -1.35
N ALA A 82 -16.96 -0.83 -2.52
CA ALA A 82 -15.86 0.11 -2.78
C ALA A 82 -16.32 1.56 -2.66
N ASP A 83 -17.44 1.91 -3.29
CA ASP A 83 -18.06 3.24 -3.29
C ASP A 83 -18.26 3.77 -1.86
N ILE A 84 -18.83 2.95 -0.97
CA ILE A 84 -19.07 3.33 0.43
C ILE A 84 -17.77 3.65 1.16
N LEU A 85 -16.74 2.83 0.98
CA LEU A 85 -15.45 2.99 1.65
C LEU A 85 -14.65 4.16 1.07
N TRP A 86 -14.76 4.37 -0.25
CA TRP A 86 -14.12 5.45 -1.00
C TRP A 86 -14.69 6.82 -0.62
N HIS A 87 -16.01 6.98 -0.69
CA HIS A 87 -16.73 8.23 -0.41
C HIS A 87 -17.10 8.44 1.08
N SER A 88 -16.76 7.50 1.96
CA SER A 88 -17.15 7.53 3.38
C SER A 88 -18.67 7.57 3.63
N LEU A 89 -19.46 6.78 2.89
CA LEU A 89 -20.93 6.84 2.94
C LEU A 89 -21.49 6.13 4.19
N GLY A 90 -21.70 6.89 5.27
CA GLY A 90 -22.16 6.34 6.55
C GLY A 90 -21.02 5.75 7.39
N ILE A 91 -19.79 6.10 7.05
CA ILE A 91 -18.57 5.87 7.85
C ILE A 91 -17.80 7.20 7.96
N SER A 92 -16.79 7.24 8.81
CA SER A 92 -15.91 8.39 9.01
C SER A 92 -14.50 8.04 8.53
N GLN A 93 -13.70 9.03 8.13
CA GLN A 93 -12.30 8.85 7.77
C GLN A 93 -12.05 7.82 6.65
N GLY A 94 -12.99 7.66 5.71
CA GLY A 94 -12.74 6.91 4.48
C GLY A 94 -11.89 7.73 3.50
N PHE A 95 -11.60 7.13 2.34
CA PHE A 95 -10.49 7.56 1.49
C PHE A 95 -10.56 9.02 1.03
N LEU A 96 -11.66 9.42 0.37
CA LEU A 96 -11.79 10.76 -0.22
C LEU A 96 -11.94 11.86 0.82
N THR A 97 -12.57 11.57 1.97
CA THR A 97 -12.66 12.55 3.07
C THR A 97 -11.27 12.85 3.61
N THR A 98 -10.48 11.81 3.91
CA THR A 98 -9.10 11.98 4.38
C THR A 98 -8.22 12.65 3.32
N MET A 99 -8.40 12.31 2.03
CA MET A 99 -7.71 12.98 0.94
C MET A 99 -8.05 14.49 0.88
N GLY A 100 -9.31 14.85 1.10
CA GLY A 100 -9.75 16.24 1.19
C GLY A 100 -9.06 17.00 2.32
N ASP A 101 -8.97 16.37 3.47
CA ASP A 101 -8.29 16.93 4.64
C ASP A 101 -6.76 17.06 4.47
N ILE A 102 -6.11 16.18 3.70
CA ILE A 102 -4.64 16.16 3.58
C ILE A 102 -4.14 16.94 2.35
N ASN A 103 -4.83 16.91 1.22
CA ASN A 103 -4.36 17.52 -0.04
C ASN A 103 -5.22 18.70 -0.51
N PHE A 104 -6.50 18.78 -0.11
CA PHE A 104 -7.43 19.78 -0.62
C PHE A 104 -7.92 20.75 0.45
N HIS A 105 -7.10 21.00 1.48
CA HIS A 105 -7.38 22.00 2.51
C HIS A 105 -8.76 21.79 3.19
N GLY A 106 -9.13 20.54 3.44
CA GLY A 106 -10.42 20.16 4.03
C GLY A 106 -11.61 20.19 3.05
N ASP A 107 -11.38 20.46 1.76
CA ASP A 107 -12.44 20.47 0.75
C ASP A 107 -12.67 19.07 0.16
N TYR A 108 -13.68 18.39 0.71
CA TYR A 108 -14.17 17.11 0.19
C TYR A 108 -14.66 17.20 -1.27
N THR A 109 -15.24 18.32 -1.70
CA THR A 109 -15.82 18.41 -3.05
C THR A 109 -14.74 18.37 -4.12
N SER A 110 -13.66 19.14 -3.91
CA SER A 110 -12.48 19.09 -4.77
C SER A 110 -11.82 17.71 -4.76
N ALA A 111 -11.70 17.11 -3.58
CA ALA A 111 -11.13 15.78 -3.42
C ALA A 111 -11.95 14.70 -4.15
N HIS A 112 -13.28 14.72 -4.01
CA HIS A 112 -14.19 13.81 -4.68
C HIS A 112 -14.06 13.88 -6.20
N HIS A 113 -14.18 15.09 -6.77
CA HIS A 113 -14.10 15.27 -8.22
C HIS A 113 -12.76 14.79 -8.79
N PHE A 114 -11.68 15.07 -8.08
CA PHE A 114 -10.35 14.68 -8.50
C PHE A 114 -10.08 13.18 -8.28
N GLY A 115 -10.53 12.64 -7.15
CA GLY A 115 -10.29 11.27 -6.72
C GLY A 115 -10.98 10.23 -7.58
N ASP A 116 -12.22 10.47 -8.01
CA ASP A 116 -12.95 9.49 -8.84
C ASP A 116 -12.31 9.34 -10.22
N LEU A 117 -11.73 10.42 -10.75
CA LEU A 117 -10.99 10.36 -12.00
C LEU A 117 -9.56 9.81 -11.77
N GLY A 118 -8.82 10.39 -10.84
CA GLY A 118 -7.44 10.01 -10.55
C GLY A 118 -7.31 8.58 -10.04
N GLY A 119 -8.33 8.08 -9.34
CA GLY A 119 -8.46 6.73 -8.81
C GLY A 119 -8.32 5.67 -9.90
N GLU A 120 -9.04 5.87 -11.01
CA GLU A 120 -8.95 4.99 -12.18
C GLU A 120 -7.55 5.03 -12.80
N PHE A 121 -6.96 6.22 -12.98
CA PHE A 121 -5.63 6.35 -13.59
C PHE A 121 -4.50 5.73 -12.76
N VAL A 122 -4.51 5.95 -11.45
CA VAL A 122 -3.52 5.35 -10.56
C VAL A 122 -3.74 3.84 -10.50
N SER A 123 -4.99 3.35 -10.48
CA SER A 123 -5.29 1.91 -10.54
C SER A 123 -4.78 1.27 -11.85
N LEU A 124 -4.93 1.93 -12.99
CA LEU A 124 -4.43 1.48 -14.29
C LEU A 124 -2.91 1.31 -14.33
N ILE A 125 -2.16 2.10 -13.56
CA ILE A 125 -0.69 2.09 -13.56
C ILE A 125 -0.15 1.20 -12.44
N ASP A 126 -0.66 1.36 -11.22
CA ASP A 126 -0.10 0.72 -10.04
C ASP A 126 -0.59 -0.71 -9.89
N LEU A 127 -1.84 -1.02 -10.23
CA LEU A 127 -2.39 -2.39 -10.11
C LEU A 127 -2.16 -3.25 -11.36
N ASP A 128 -1.46 -2.71 -12.38
CA ASP A 128 -1.32 -3.35 -13.70
C ASP A 128 -2.68 -3.82 -14.24
N ALA A 129 -3.68 -2.94 -14.13
CA ALA A 129 -5.03 -3.19 -14.61
C ALA A 129 -5.12 -3.10 -16.15
N ASP A 130 -4.23 -3.81 -16.85
CA ASP A 130 -4.33 -4.14 -18.27
C ASP A 130 -5.69 -4.80 -18.61
N LEU A 131 -6.49 -5.17 -17.61
CA LEU A 131 -7.89 -5.59 -17.67
C LEU A 131 -8.83 -4.55 -18.31
N VAL A 132 -8.50 -3.25 -18.32
CA VAL A 132 -9.33 -2.20 -18.94
C VAL A 132 -9.03 -2.01 -20.44
N VAL A 133 -7.87 -2.48 -20.92
CA VAL A 133 -7.52 -2.49 -22.37
C VAL A 133 -6.95 -3.83 -22.78
N ASP A 134 -7.50 -4.92 -22.23
CA ASP A 134 -7.25 -6.23 -22.82
C ASP A 134 -7.90 -6.17 -24.21
N LEU A 135 -7.11 -6.33 -25.27
CA LEU A 135 -7.66 -6.41 -26.64
C LEU A 135 -8.61 -7.62 -26.80
N LYS A 136 -8.70 -8.50 -25.79
CA LYS A 136 -9.67 -9.59 -25.66
C LYS A 136 -10.82 -9.29 -24.70
N GLN A 137 -10.89 -8.08 -24.14
CA GLN A 137 -11.93 -7.68 -23.22
C GLN A 137 -13.30 -7.90 -23.87
N LYS A 138 -14.12 -8.63 -23.12
CA LYS A 138 -15.47 -9.02 -23.47
C LYS A 138 -16.31 -8.77 -22.25
N TRP A 139 -17.34 -7.93 -22.37
CA TRP A 139 -18.33 -7.73 -21.32
C TRP A 139 -19.57 -8.54 -21.66
N TYR A 140 -20.14 -9.21 -20.67
CA TYR A 140 -21.46 -9.81 -20.78
C TYR A 140 -22.44 -9.04 -19.90
N ILE A 141 -23.46 -8.45 -20.54
CA ILE A 141 -24.53 -7.72 -19.85
C ILE A 141 -25.80 -8.59 -19.87
N PRO A 142 -26.33 -9.04 -18.71
CA PRO A 142 -27.59 -9.77 -18.65
C PRO A 142 -28.79 -8.81 -18.78
N SER A 143 -28.88 -8.09 -19.90
CA SER A 143 -29.78 -6.94 -20.09
C SER A 143 -31.26 -7.30 -19.88
N LYS A 144 -31.70 -8.51 -20.28
CA LYS A 144 -33.10 -8.94 -20.08
C LYS A 144 -33.43 -9.19 -18.61
N ASP A 145 -32.48 -9.77 -17.89
CA ASP A 145 -32.62 -10.02 -16.46
C ASP A 145 -32.62 -8.71 -15.67
N LEU A 146 -31.70 -7.80 -15.99
CA LEU A 146 -31.65 -6.46 -15.40
C LEU A 146 -32.95 -5.68 -15.64
N PHE A 147 -33.47 -5.69 -16.87
CA PHE A 147 -34.76 -5.07 -17.18
C PHE A 147 -35.89 -5.60 -16.31
N ASN A 148 -35.96 -6.91 -16.10
CA ASN A 148 -36.98 -7.52 -15.26
C ASN A 148 -36.77 -7.20 -13.77
N ILE A 149 -35.52 -7.18 -13.30
CA ILE A 149 -35.18 -6.78 -11.92
C ILE A 149 -35.62 -5.35 -11.66
N TYR A 150 -35.27 -4.39 -12.52
CA TYR A 150 -35.71 -2.99 -12.37
C TYR A 150 -37.23 -2.86 -12.40
N ARG A 151 -37.91 -3.59 -13.30
CA ARG A 151 -39.37 -3.57 -13.37
C ARG A 151 -40.02 -4.12 -12.10
N GLU A 152 -39.47 -5.18 -11.52
CA GLU A 152 -39.94 -5.76 -10.25
C GLU A 152 -39.63 -4.81 -9.08
N PHE A 153 -38.44 -4.21 -9.06
CA PHE A 153 -38.00 -3.25 -8.04
C PHE A 153 -38.88 -1.99 -7.98
N TYR A 154 -39.20 -1.39 -9.13
CA TYR A 154 -40.01 -0.18 -9.21
C TYR A 154 -41.51 -0.42 -9.34
N GLY A 155 -41.94 -1.67 -9.58
CA GLY A 155 -43.31 -2.02 -9.97
C GLY A 155 -43.77 -1.41 -11.31
N THR A 156 -42.89 -0.69 -12.01
CA THR A 156 -43.14 0.03 -13.27
C THR A 156 -41.88 0.04 -14.13
N THR A 157 -42.01 0.27 -15.43
CA THR A 157 -40.86 0.40 -16.33
C THR A 157 -40.23 1.79 -16.21
N LYS A 158 -39.12 1.90 -15.47
CA LYS A 158 -38.32 3.13 -15.35
C LYS A 158 -37.20 3.24 -16.37
N ILE A 159 -36.64 2.10 -16.77
CA ILE A 159 -35.55 1.97 -17.73
C ILE A 159 -35.88 0.85 -18.72
N THR A 160 -35.58 1.04 -20.00
CA THR A 160 -35.87 0.03 -21.04
C THR A 160 -34.67 -0.88 -21.29
N LEU A 161 -34.92 -2.03 -21.93
CA LEU A 161 -33.86 -2.94 -22.37
C LEU A 161 -32.79 -2.22 -23.21
N SER A 162 -33.24 -1.36 -24.14
CA SER A 162 -32.33 -0.61 -25.02
C SER A 162 -31.50 0.42 -24.25
N ASP A 163 -32.06 1.03 -23.20
CA ASP A 163 -31.34 1.99 -22.36
C ASP A 163 -30.22 1.28 -21.60
N ILE A 164 -30.51 0.11 -21.00
CA ILE A 164 -29.53 -0.73 -20.30
C ILE A 164 -28.37 -1.10 -21.23
N GLU A 165 -28.67 -1.65 -22.41
CA GLU A 165 -27.66 -2.05 -23.40
C GLU A 165 -26.81 -0.86 -23.88
N THR A 166 -27.46 0.28 -24.15
CA THR A 166 -26.81 1.50 -24.63
C THR A 166 -25.86 2.07 -23.59
N CYS A 167 -26.33 2.24 -22.36
CA CYS A 167 -25.56 2.88 -21.30
C CYS A 167 -24.40 2.00 -20.80
N SER A 168 -24.58 0.67 -20.77
CA SER A 168 -23.46 -0.27 -20.56
C SER A 168 -22.34 -0.11 -21.59
N SER A 169 -22.72 0.10 -22.85
CA SER A 169 -21.74 0.27 -23.92
C SER A 169 -20.98 1.59 -23.78
N TRP A 170 -21.64 2.64 -23.27
CA TRP A 170 -21.01 3.94 -23.06
C TRP A 170 -20.02 3.94 -21.90
N ILE A 171 -20.29 3.26 -20.79
CA ILE A 171 -19.33 3.24 -19.67
C ILE A 171 -18.08 2.41 -19.99
N LEU A 172 -18.21 1.34 -20.80
CA LEU A 172 -17.05 0.62 -21.33
C LEU A 172 -16.21 1.51 -22.27
N LEU A 173 -16.86 2.29 -23.15
CA LEU A 173 -16.19 3.24 -24.03
C LEU A 173 -15.29 4.22 -23.26
N GLU A 174 -15.81 4.70 -22.14
CA GLU A 174 -15.15 5.66 -21.27
C GLU A 174 -13.89 5.07 -20.63
N GLY A 175 -14.00 3.89 -20.01
CA GLY A 175 -12.84 3.21 -19.42
C GLY A 175 -11.75 2.89 -20.47
N VAL A 176 -12.15 2.51 -21.69
CA VAL A 176 -11.19 2.32 -22.80
C VAL A 176 -10.52 3.63 -23.19
N GLY A 177 -11.29 4.72 -23.27
CA GLY A 177 -10.78 6.07 -23.55
C GLY A 177 -9.74 6.53 -22.51
N GLU A 178 -10.05 6.38 -21.22
CA GLU A 178 -9.18 6.71 -20.11
C GLU A 178 -7.87 5.92 -20.18
N ALA A 179 -7.96 4.61 -20.38
CA ALA A 179 -6.77 3.78 -20.43
C ALA A 179 -5.89 4.04 -21.67
N LEU A 180 -6.44 4.61 -22.75
CA LEU A 180 -5.65 5.12 -23.88
C LEU A 180 -4.95 6.46 -23.62
N ALA A 181 -5.38 7.20 -22.59
CA ALA A 181 -4.83 8.49 -22.16
C ALA A 181 -3.88 8.37 -20.93
N LYS A 182 -3.67 7.15 -20.41
CA LYS A 182 -3.00 6.88 -19.12
C LYS A 182 -1.69 7.65 -18.85
N SER A 183 -0.78 7.73 -19.83
CA SER A 183 0.53 8.36 -19.63
C SER A 183 0.49 9.88 -19.56
N GLU A 184 -0.49 10.51 -20.22
CA GLU A 184 -0.63 11.98 -20.22
C GLU A 184 -1.30 12.49 -18.93
N ILE A 185 -2.10 11.66 -18.28
CA ILE A 185 -2.94 12.06 -17.13
C ILE A 185 -2.28 11.73 -15.79
N TYR A 186 -1.48 10.66 -15.71
CA TYR A 186 -0.86 10.26 -14.44
C TYR A 186 0.02 11.36 -13.80
N SER A 187 0.83 12.07 -14.60
CA SER A 187 1.65 13.18 -14.08
C SER A 187 0.78 14.28 -13.47
N ALA A 188 -0.32 14.65 -14.13
CA ALA A 188 -1.28 15.62 -13.59
C ALA A 188 -1.98 15.13 -12.31
N VAL A 189 -2.10 13.81 -12.13
CA VAL A 189 -2.67 13.22 -10.91
C VAL A 189 -1.68 13.32 -9.74
N VAL A 190 -0.44 12.89 -9.95
CA VAL A 190 0.60 12.88 -8.89
C VAL A 190 0.88 14.30 -8.38
N ASP A 191 0.86 15.31 -9.26
CA ASP A 191 1.13 16.71 -8.91
C ASP A 191 0.10 17.31 -7.94
N ARG A 192 -1.15 16.84 -8.01
CA ARG A 192 -2.24 17.40 -7.21
C ARG A 192 -2.49 16.62 -5.92
N SER A 193 -2.35 15.30 -5.95
CA SER A 193 -2.58 14.46 -4.77
C SER A 193 -1.53 13.36 -4.63
N PRO A 194 -0.46 13.62 -3.86
CA PRO A 194 0.44 12.57 -3.41
C PRO A 194 -0.28 11.49 -2.59
N PHE A 195 -1.30 11.86 -1.80
CA PHE A 195 -2.08 10.92 -0.99
C PHE A 195 -2.73 9.84 -1.86
N LEU A 196 -3.38 10.22 -2.96
CA LEU A 196 -4.03 9.27 -3.86
C LEU A 196 -3.03 8.23 -4.41
N VAL A 197 -1.82 8.64 -4.73
CA VAL A 197 -0.80 7.75 -5.33
C VAL A 197 -0.20 6.82 -4.28
N GLU A 198 0.05 7.30 -3.06
CA GLU A 198 0.71 6.50 -2.03
C GLU A 198 -0.23 5.61 -1.23
N GLU A 199 -1.41 6.14 -0.93
CA GLU A 199 -2.30 5.56 0.06
C GLU A 199 -3.40 4.72 -0.58
N MET A 200 -3.62 4.80 -1.91
CA MET A 200 -4.69 4.05 -2.58
C MET A 200 -4.66 2.56 -2.26
N GLU A 201 -3.50 1.92 -2.25
CA GLU A 201 -3.47 0.49 -1.93
C GLU A 201 -3.68 0.22 -0.43
N ASN A 202 -3.12 1.05 0.45
CA ASN A 202 -2.80 0.67 1.83
C ASN A 202 -3.58 1.41 2.91
N TYR A 203 -4.24 2.52 2.57
CA TYR A 203 -5.03 3.28 3.52
C TYR A 203 -6.04 2.38 4.23
N PHE A 204 -6.13 2.54 5.55
CA PHE A 204 -6.77 1.54 6.40
C PHE A 204 -8.30 1.49 6.26
N VAL A 205 -8.95 2.57 5.79
CA VAL A 205 -10.40 2.63 5.48
C VAL A 205 -10.59 3.07 4.04
N GLY A 206 -10.91 2.14 3.16
CA GLY A 206 -11.12 2.45 1.74
C GLY A 206 -9.86 2.56 0.90
N GLY A 207 -8.70 2.10 1.39
CA GLY A 207 -7.66 1.64 0.47
C GLY A 207 -8.07 0.33 -0.22
N VAL A 208 -7.53 0.03 -1.40
CA VAL A 208 -7.87 -1.16 -2.21
C VAL A 208 -7.76 -2.45 -1.39
N ASN A 209 -6.72 -2.60 -0.57
CA ASN A 209 -6.57 -3.79 0.26
C ASN A 209 -7.73 -3.94 1.28
N ASP A 210 -8.22 -2.84 1.85
CA ASP A 210 -9.38 -2.84 2.76
C ASP A 210 -10.68 -3.14 1.99
N MET A 211 -10.89 -2.47 0.85
CA MET A 211 -12.05 -2.70 -0.03
C MET A 211 -12.17 -4.15 -0.49
N VAL A 212 -11.05 -4.79 -0.86
CA VAL A 212 -11.03 -6.20 -1.27
C VAL A 212 -11.57 -7.10 -0.16
N GLY A 213 -11.11 -6.89 1.07
CA GLY A 213 -11.58 -7.71 2.18
C GLY A 213 -13.05 -7.46 2.51
N TRP A 214 -13.54 -6.22 2.43
CA TRP A 214 -14.96 -5.93 2.59
C TRP A 214 -15.82 -6.52 1.47
N THR A 215 -15.32 -6.48 0.24
CA THR A 215 -15.99 -7.08 -0.92
C THR A 215 -16.20 -8.57 -0.73
N GLN A 216 -15.17 -9.29 -0.26
CA GLN A 216 -15.31 -10.72 0.05
C GLN A 216 -16.32 -11.00 1.17
N ARG A 217 -16.41 -10.11 2.16
CA ARG A 217 -17.46 -10.21 3.19
C ARG A 217 -18.85 -10.03 2.60
N SER A 218 -19.03 -9.00 1.76
CA SER A 218 -20.31 -8.71 1.08
C SER A 218 -20.72 -9.87 0.17
N TRP A 219 -19.79 -10.43 -0.61
CA TRP A 219 -20.05 -11.61 -1.44
C TRP A 219 -20.52 -12.83 -0.63
N ASN A 220 -19.92 -13.09 0.54
CA ASN A 220 -20.36 -14.19 1.41
C ASN A 220 -21.78 -14.00 1.94
N ASN A 221 -22.19 -12.76 2.26
CA ASN A 221 -23.58 -12.46 2.59
C ASN A 221 -24.50 -12.73 1.39
N VAL A 222 -24.12 -12.29 0.19
CA VAL A 222 -24.92 -12.51 -1.03
C VAL A 222 -25.05 -13.99 -1.36
N VAL A 223 -23.99 -14.79 -1.21
CA VAL A 223 -24.05 -16.27 -1.32
C VAL A 223 -25.05 -16.85 -0.33
N THR A 224 -25.05 -16.35 0.91
CA THR A 224 -26.02 -16.78 1.93
C THR A 224 -27.44 -16.42 1.54
N MET A 225 -27.66 -15.19 1.04
CA MET A 225 -28.96 -14.72 0.56
C MET A 225 -29.46 -15.55 -0.62
N LEU A 226 -28.61 -15.85 -1.60
CA LEU A 226 -28.93 -16.67 -2.77
C LEU A 226 -29.33 -18.10 -2.36
N ASN A 227 -28.63 -18.70 -1.41
CA ASN A 227 -28.90 -20.07 -0.96
C ASN A 227 -30.09 -20.17 0.00
N LYS A 228 -30.16 -19.31 1.03
CA LYS A 228 -31.11 -19.44 2.15
C LYS A 228 -32.27 -18.44 2.13
N GLY A 229 -32.16 -17.38 1.36
CA GLY A 229 -33.16 -16.32 1.25
C GLY A 229 -32.69 -15.06 1.97
N THR A 230 -33.34 -13.94 1.71
CA THR A 230 -32.95 -12.67 2.31
C THR A 230 -33.49 -12.51 3.74
N ASP A 231 -34.51 -13.29 4.12
CA ASP A 231 -35.13 -13.32 5.46
C ASP A 231 -34.18 -13.76 6.58
N VAL A 232 -33.09 -14.47 6.25
CA VAL A 232 -32.07 -14.88 7.24
C VAL A 232 -31.01 -13.80 7.49
N CYS A 233 -31.18 -12.62 6.90
CA CYS A 233 -30.23 -11.51 6.97
C CYS A 233 -30.90 -10.24 7.50
N LYS A 234 -30.09 -9.36 8.11
CA LYS A 234 -30.48 -7.97 8.34
C LYS A 234 -30.06 -7.15 7.12
N LEU A 235 -31.00 -6.38 6.58
CA LEU A 235 -30.86 -5.62 5.34
C LEU A 235 -30.98 -4.10 5.62
N PRO A 236 -30.00 -3.47 6.28
CA PRO A 236 -29.96 -2.01 6.37
C PRO A 236 -29.81 -1.40 4.99
N TYR A 237 -30.19 -0.13 4.83
CA TYR A 237 -30.16 0.56 3.53
C TYR A 237 -28.78 0.53 2.85
N ASN A 238 -27.72 0.72 3.64
CA ASN A 238 -26.35 0.66 3.17
C ASN A 238 -25.86 -0.81 3.10
N PRO A 239 -25.41 -1.29 1.93
CA PRO A 239 -25.06 -2.71 1.70
C PRO A 239 -23.82 -3.19 2.47
N LEU A 240 -22.90 -2.31 2.85
CA LEU A 240 -21.72 -2.66 3.66
C LEU A 240 -22.11 -3.27 5.02
N PHE A 241 -23.28 -2.87 5.56
CA PHE A 241 -23.78 -3.31 6.85
C PHE A 241 -24.75 -4.50 6.78
N VAL A 242 -24.97 -5.06 5.60
CA VAL A 242 -25.74 -6.30 5.46
C VAL A 242 -25.04 -7.41 6.25
N THR A 243 -25.81 -8.14 7.05
CA THR A 243 -25.28 -9.23 7.88
C THR A 243 -26.21 -10.43 7.82
N CYS A 244 -25.64 -11.60 7.50
CA CYS A 244 -26.35 -12.88 7.45
C CYS A 244 -25.76 -13.85 8.48
N ASN A 245 -26.62 -14.58 9.21
CA ASN A 245 -26.22 -15.61 10.19
C ASN A 245 -25.21 -15.16 11.29
N THR A 246 -25.28 -13.91 11.77
CA THR A 246 -24.50 -13.44 12.93
C THR A 246 -25.38 -12.95 14.08
N SER A 247 -25.03 -13.29 15.32
CA SER A 247 -25.65 -12.79 16.55
C SER A 247 -25.32 -11.31 16.85
N SER A 248 -24.42 -10.70 16.08
CA SER A 248 -24.05 -9.29 16.23
C SER A 248 -25.15 -8.35 15.72
N THR A 249 -25.67 -7.51 16.61
CA THR A 249 -26.51 -6.37 16.27
C THR A 249 -25.60 -5.19 15.95
N PHE A 250 -25.42 -4.86 14.67
CA PHE A 250 -24.80 -3.59 14.30
C PHE A 250 -25.79 -2.45 14.56
N LYS A 251 -25.38 -1.43 15.34
CA LYS A 251 -26.17 -0.21 15.52
C LYS A 251 -25.73 0.78 14.45
N TYR A 252 -26.50 0.89 13.38
CA TYR A 252 -26.35 1.93 12.38
C TYR A 252 -27.21 3.13 12.78
N THR A 253 -26.58 4.29 12.96
CA THR A 253 -27.26 5.58 12.96
C THR A 253 -27.19 6.13 11.55
N HIS A 254 -28.35 6.28 10.91
CA HIS A 254 -28.46 6.92 9.61
C HIS A 254 -28.16 8.41 9.79
N GLU A 255 -27.02 8.86 9.28
CA GLU A 255 -26.81 10.28 9.01
C GLU A 255 -27.20 10.51 7.54
N GLU A 256 -28.33 11.21 7.32
CA GLU A 256 -28.66 11.78 6.03
C GLU A 256 -27.65 12.91 5.72
N LYS A 257 -26.46 12.56 5.24
CA LYS A 257 -25.67 13.52 4.47
C LYS A 257 -26.31 13.61 3.09
N ILE A 258 -26.91 14.77 2.83
CA ILE A 258 -27.46 15.13 1.53
C ILE A 258 -26.37 14.89 0.47
N ARG A 259 -26.69 14.01 -0.48
CA ARG A 259 -25.87 13.75 -1.65
C ARG A 259 -25.89 15.00 -2.51
N ASN A 260 -24.74 15.64 -2.63
CA ASN A 260 -24.53 16.54 -3.75
C ASN A 260 -23.88 15.71 -4.86
N GLY A 261 -24.72 15.20 -5.76
CA GLY A 261 -24.26 14.57 -7.00
C GLY A 261 -23.52 15.62 -7.83
N TYR A 262 -22.21 15.47 -7.92
CA TYR A 262 -21.37 16.30 -8.77
C TYR A 262 -20.57 15.41 -9.70
N TYR A 263 -20.60 15.76 -10.98
CA TYR A 263 -20.12 14.93 -12.07
C TYR A 263 -18.80 15.44 -12.64
N VAL A 264 -18.02 14.51 -13.19
CA VAL A 264 -16.92 14.81 -14.12
C VAL A 264 -17.47 14.72 -15.54
N ASN A 265 -17.27 15.76 -16.35
CA ASN A 265 -17.55 15.69 -17.79
C ASN A 265 -16.44 14.89 -18.48
N ARG A 266 -16.61 13.57 -18.55
CA ARG A 266 -15.64 12.67 -19.21
C ARG A 266 -15.84 12.78 -20.73
N GLY A 267 -14.84 13.33 -21.42
CA GLY A 267 -14.87 13.46 -22.87
C GLY A 267 -14.73 12.09 -23.53
N LYS A 268 -15.52 11.81 -24.58
CA LYS A 268 -15.52 10.51 -25.28
C LYS A 268 -14.22 10.17 -26.05
N HIS A 269 -13.19 11.01 -25.95
CA HIS A 269 -11.89 10.90 -26.65
C HIS A 269 -11.97 10.54 -28.15
N GLY A 270 -13.04 10.93 -28.83
CA GLY A 270 -13.27 10.64 -30.25
C GLY A 270 -13.81 9.23 -30.56
N LEU A 271 -14.14 8.43 -29.54
CA LEU A 271 -14.70 7.09 -29.68
C LEU A 271 -16.24 7.10 -29.76
N SER A 272 -16.81 6.08 -30.40
CA SER A 272 -18.24 5.88 -30.60
C SER A 272 -18.67 4.42 -30.39
N GLN A 273 -19.99 4.16 -30.37
CA GLN A 273 -20.50 2.78 -30.28
C GLN A 273 -20.13 1.92 -31.50
N GLU A 274 -19.83 2.52 -32.66
CA GLU A 274 -19.39 1.79 -33.86
C GLU A 274 -17.99 1.18 -33.69
N ASP A 275 -17.24 1.62 -32.69
CA ASP A 275 -15.93 1.08 -32.35
C ASP A 275 -16.03 -0.23 -31.54
N PHE A 276 -17.25 -0.74 -31.29
CA PHE A 276 -17.54 -1.98 -30.56
C PHE A 276 -18.38 -2.95 -31.39
N ASN A 277 -18.12 -4.24 -31.20
CA ASN A 277 -18.95 -5.33 -31.68
C ASN A 277 -19.92 -5.75 -30.57
N ILE A 278 -21.21 -5.45 -30.76
CA ILE A 278 -22.28 -5.86 -29.85
C ILE A 278 -23.01 -7.07 -30.43
N THR A 279 -23.01 -8.20 -29.71
CA THR A 279 -23.70 -9.43 -30.13
C THR A 279 -24.81 -9.77 -29.14
N LYS A 280 -26.03 -9.99 -29.64
CA LYS A 280 -27.17 -10.40 -28.79
C LYS A 280 -27.00 -11.85 -28.34
N THR A 281 -27.32 -12.11 -27.09
CA THR A 281 -27.39 -13.46 -26.51
C THR A 281 -28.85 -13.83 -26.19
N ALA A 282 -29.05 -15.03 -25.66
CA ALA A 282 -30.36 -15.47 -25.20
C ALA A 282 -30.93 -14.56 -24.11
N ARG A 283 -30.10 -14.05 -23.19
CA ARG A 283 -30.54 -13.25 -22.03
C ARG A 283 -29.91 -11.85 -21.92
N GLY A 284 -29.10 -11.46 -22.88
CA GLY A 284 -28.31 -10.24 -22.78
C GLY A 284 -27.58 -9.85 -24.06
N ILE A 285 -26.45 -9.17 -23.89
CA ILE A 285 -25.52 -8.82 -24.95
C ILE A 285 -24.08 -9.13 -24.53
N ASN A 286 -23.23 -9.47 -25.51
CA ASN A 286 -21.77 -9.35 -25.33
C ASN A 286 -21.30 -8.09 -26.04
N ILE A 287 -20.38 -7.37 -25.40
CA ILE A 287 -19.71 -6.19 -25.95
C ILE A 287 -18.22 -6.51 -26.05
N GLU A 288 -17.65 -6.34 -27.24
CA GLU A 288 -16.22 -6.53 -27.51
C GLU A 288 -15.67 -5.35 -28.30
N LEU A 289 -14.39 -5.03 -28.15
CA LEU A 289 -13.75 -3.99 -28.98
C LEU A 289 -13.82 -4.38 -30.47
N GLY A 290 -14.12 -3.40 -31.33
CA GLY A 290 -14.12 -3.56 -32.79
C GLY A 290 -12.71 -3.72 -33.34
N GLN A 291 -12.57 -4.44 -34.46
CA GLN A 291 -11.23 -4.73 -35.03
C GLN A 291 -10.48 -3.45 -35.45
N LYS A 292 -11.20 -2.42 -35.91
CA LYS A 292 -10.62 -1.11 -36.24
C LYS A 292 -9.91 -0.49 -35.04
N LEU A 293 -10.63 -0.37 -33.92
CA LEU A 293 -10.09 0.16 -32.67
C LEU A 293 -8.93 -0.70 -32.15
N LYS A 294 -9.06 -2.03 -32.16
CA LYS A 294 -7.95 -2.94 -31.80
C LYS A 294 -6.69 -2.68 -32.63
N ASN A 295 -6.85 -2.51 -33.94
CA ASN A 295 -5.73 -2.22 -34.84
C ASN A 295 -5.12 -0.84 -34.58
N GLU A 296 -5.94 0.18 -34.31
CA GLU A 296 -5.48 1.53 -33.95
C GLU A 296 -4.68 1.53 -32.66
N ILE A 297 -5.17 0.83 -31.63
CA ILE A 297 -4.46 0.65 -30.35
C ILE A 297 -3.12 -0.05 -30.57
N GLN A 298 -3.11 -1.17 -31.29
CA GLN A 298 -1.87 -1.90 -31.62
C GLN A 298 -0.89 -1.05 -32.44
N TRP A 299 -1.40 -0.27 -33.39
CA TRP A 299 -0.58 0.63 -34.20
C TRP A 299 0.03 1.74 -33.34
N LYS A 300 -0.75 2.39 -32.46
CA LYS A 300 -0.28 3.43 -31.54
C LYS A 300 0.85 2.87 -30.67
N TYR A 301 0.66 1.70 -30.06
CA TYR A 301 1.71 1.04 -29.28
C TYR A 301 2.96 0.69 -30.11
N LYS A 302 2.80 0.23 -31.36
CA LYS A 302 3.92 -0.09 -32.26
C LYS A 302 4.70 1.14 -32.70
N GLU A 303 4.02 2.23 -33.05
CA GLU A 303 4.66 3.50 -33.44
C GLU A 303 5.35 4.16 -32.26
N ILE A 304 4.74 4.17 -31.07
CA ILE A 304 5.41 4.57 -29.82
C ILE A 304 6.67 3.72 -29.62
N GLY A 305 6.61 2.40 -29.80
CA GLY A 305 7.77 1.52 -29.73
C GLY A 305 8.87 1.80 -30.78
N LYS A 306 8.51 2.33 -31.96
CA LYS A 306 9.49 2.79 -32.98
C LYS A 306 10.09 4.15 -32.62
N LEU A 307 9.27 5.10 -32.17
CA LEU A 307 9.70 6.41 -31.66
C LEU A 307 10.66 6.24 -30.48
N LYS A 308 10.36 5.35 -29.53
CA LYS A 308 11.27 4.92 -28.45
C LYS A 308 12.63 4.50 -28.99
N ARG A 309 12.67 3.56 -29.94
CA ARG A 309 13.93 3.09 -30.57
C ARG A 309 14.69 4.17 -31.34
N LYS A 310 14.00 5.19 -31.84
CA LYS A 310 14.59 6.30 -32.63
C LYS A 310 15.10 7.44 -31.74
N LEU A 311 14.36 7.81 -30.69
CA LEU A 311 14.72 8.82 -29.69
C LEU A 311 15.81 8.28 -28.75
N PHE A 312 15.67 7.03 -28.33
CA PHE A 312 16.66 6.28 -27.54
C PHE A 312 17.43 5.31 -28.44
N ARG A 313 18.01 5.85 -29.52
CA ARG A 313 18.90 5.10 -30.42
C ARG A 313 20.03 4.55 -29.56
N GLU A 314 20.00 3.24 -29.34
CA GLU A 314 20.87 2.44 -28.46
C GLU A 314 22.34 2.92 -28.46
N ARG A 315 22.68 3.86 -27.57
CA ARG A 315 23.96 3.80 -26.89
C ARG A 315 23.72 2.89 -25.71
N LYS A 316 23.90 1.60 -26.01
CA LYS A 316 24.08 0.48 -25.11
C LYS A 316 24.40 0.96 -23.70
N ILE A 317 23.55 0.54 -22.77
CA ILE A 317 23.71 0.55 -21.31
C ILE A 317 25.01 -0.18 -20.97
N GLU A 318 26.14 0.48 -21.21
CA GLU A 318 27.50 0.00 -20.91
C GLU A 318 28.07 0.81 -19.74
N SER A 319 27.45 1.94 -19.37
CA SER A 319 27.76 2.70 -18.15
C SER A 319 27.05 2.16 -16.89
N GLU A 320 25.82 1.63 -16.98
CA GLU A 320 25.09 1.13 -15.79
C GLU A 320 25.46 -0.32 -15.41
N LYS A 321 26.09 -1.10 -16.31
CA LYS A 321 26.42 -2.51 -16.06
C LYS A 321 27.60 -2.76 -15.12
N LYS A 322 28.30 -1.73 -14.63
CA LYS A 322 29.58 -1.92 -13.92
C LYS A 322 29.51 -1.98 -12.38
N LYS A 323 28.35 -1.80 -11.74
CA LYS A 323 28.23 -1.84 -10.25
C LYS A 323 26.90 -2.41 -9.73
N SER A 324 26.16 -3.15 -10.55
CA SER A 324 24.93 -3.80 -10.10
C SER A 324 25.26 -5.19 -9.54
N ASN A 325 24.94 -5.40 -8.27
CA ASN A 325 25.17 -6.67 -7.61
C ASN A 325 23.88 -7.51 -7.61
N ILE A 326 24.02 -8.77 -7.98
CA ILE A 326 22.94 -9.75 -7.99
C ILE A 326 22.69 -10.19 -6.55
N PRO A 327 21.42 -10.29 -6.10
CA PRO A 327 21.10 -10.81 -4.78
C PRO A 327 21.67 -12.22 -4.59
N THR A 328 22.20 -12.50 -3.40
CA THR A 328 22.66 -13.84 -3.01
C THR A 328 21.50 -14.83 -2.90
N THR A 329 20.29 -14.33 -2.61
CA THR A 329 19.09 -15.17 -2.45
C THR A 329 17.83 -14.39 -2.78
N LYS A 330 16.86 -15.08 -3.36
CA LYS A 330 15.47 -14.65 -3.52
C LYS A 330 14.53 -15.50 -2.67
N LEU A 331 13.77 -14.90 -1.74
CA LEU A 331 12.69 -15.56 -1.00
C LEU A 331 11.32 -15.14 -1.56
N MET A 332 10.40 -16.09 -1.67
CA MET A 332 9.03 -15.87 -2.16
C MET A 332 8.01 -16.79 -1.48
N VAL A 333 6.72 -16.48 -1.68
CA VAL A 333 5.56 -17.27 -1.22
C VAL A 333 4.57 -17.46 -2.37
N ASN A 334 3.67 -18.44 -2.25
CA ASN A 334 2.71 -18.80 -3.31
C ASN A 334 1.49 -17.88 -3.39
N GLY A 335 1.12 -17.25 -2.27
CA GLY A 335 -0.10 -16.45 -2.17
C GLY A 335 -0.03 -15.13 -2.94
N SER A 336 -0.82 -14.96 -3.99
CA SER A 336 -1.01 -13.65 -4.64
C SER A 336 -1.46 -12.61 -3.61
N TYR A 337 -0.93 -11.38 -3.71
CA TYR A 337 -1.21 -10.27 -2.80
C TYR A 337 -0.87 -10.56 -1.33
N ALA A 338 -0.04 -11.57 -1.05
CA ALA A 338 0.39 -11.88 0.32
C ALA A 338 1.24 -10.77 0.96
N ARG A 339 1.82 -9.87 0.15
CA ARG A 339 2.70 -8.76 0.56
C ARG A 339 3.89 -9.28 1.39
N PHE A 340 4.48 -10.40 0.98
CA PHE A 340 5.63 -10.97 1.66
C PHE A 340 6.83 -10.00 1.61
N GLY A 341 7.45 -9.77 2.76
CA GLY A 341 8.52 -8.78 2.92
C GLY A 341 8.04 -7.41 3.39
N TRP A 342 6.75 -7.24 3.70
CA TRP A 342 6.18 -5.98 4.18
C TRP A 342 6.81 -5.48 5.50
N SER A 343 7.35 -6.37 6.32
CA SER A 343 8.10 -5.96 7.51
C SER A 343 9.18 -6.98 7.79
N ILE A 344 10.35 -6.54 8.23
CA ILE A 344 11.49 -7.41 8.53
C ILE A 344 12.11 -6.98 9.86
N SER A 345 12.42 -7.94 10.72
CA SER A 345 13.22 -7.74 11.94
C SER A 345 14.11 -8.95 12.19
N SER A 346 15.03 -8.85 13.14
CA SER A 346 15.98 -9.91 13.44
C SER A 346 16.35 -9.93 14.93
N GLY A 347 16.66 -11.13 15.41
CA GLY A 347 17.12 -11.45 16.74
C GLY A 347 17.19 -12.96 16.97
N ASP A 348 17.89 -13.41 17.99
CA ASP A 348 18.06 -14.82 18.37
C ASP A 348 16.88 -15.29 19.23
N VAL A 349 15.79 -15.70 18.58
CA VAL A 349 14.50 -15.97 19.26
C VAL A 349 14.42 -17.39 19.84
N ASN A 350 15.36 -18.25 19.46
CA ASN A 350 15.50 -19.61 20.00
C ASN A 350 16.77 -19.78 20.88
N LYS A 351 17.56 -18.72 21.06
CA LYS A 351 18.77 -18.67 21.87
C LYS A 351 19.84 -19.67 21.43
N ASP A 352 19.97 -19.93 20.13
CA ASP A 352 20.96 -20.87 19.58
C ASP A 352 22.32 -20.22 19.24
N GLY A 353 22.42 -18.91 19.45
CA GLY A 353 23.63 -18.11 19.21
C GLY A 353 23.70 -17.49 17.82
N TYR A 354 22.67 -17.66 16.98
CA TYR A 354 22.57 -17.03 15.66
C TYR A 354 21.32 -16.15 15.59
N ASN A 355 21.42 -15.02 14.90
CA ASN A 355 20.27 -14.16 14.68
C ASN A 355 19.31 -14.81 13.67
N ASP A 356 18.04 -14.86 14.04
CA ASP A 356 16.93 -15.28 13.18
C ASP A 356 16.35 -14.07 12.45
N VAL A 357 15.62 -14.32 11.35
CA VAL A 357 14.96 -13.27 10.57
C VAL A 357 13.45 -13.48 10.55
N VAL A 358 12.72 -12.47 11.01
CA VAL A 358 11.25 -12.45 11.03
C VAL A 358 10.73 -11.62 9.86
N ILE A 359 9.90 -12.20 9.00
CA ILE A 359 9.38 -11.58 7.78
C ILE A 359 7.85 -11.56 7.79
N GLY A 360 7.25 -10.38 7.67
CA GLY A 360 5.81 -10.17 7.62
C GLY A 360 5.20 -10.33 6.23
N SER A 361 3.97 -10.84 6.22
CA SER A 361 3.13 -11.05 5.04
C SER A 361 1.67 -10.73 5.39
N PRO A 362 1.32 -9.45 5.61
CA PRO A 362 0.00 -9.06 6.12
C PRO A 362 -1.15 -9.32 5.16
N GLY A 363 -0.88 -9.50 3.86
CA GLY A 363 -1.89 -9.86 2.87
C GLY A 363 -2.16 -11.36 2.76
N TYR A 364 -1.42 -12.20 3.51
CA TYR A 364 -1.58 -13.65 3.45
C TYR A 364 -3.03 -14.06 3.72
N SER A 365 -3.54 -14.98 2.89
CA SER A 365 -4.96 -15.33 2.80
C SER A 365 -5.15 -16.83 2.57
N HIS A 366 -6.22 -17.38 3.14
CA HIS A 366 -6.76 -18.71 2.88
C HIS A 366 -8.14 -18.63 2.24
N VAL A 367 -8.61 -19.74 1.69
CA VAL A 367 -10.01 -19.87 1.24
C VAL A 367 -10.93 -19.57 2.43
N ASN A 368 -11.87 -18.64 2.24
CA ASN A 368 -12.81 -18.13 3.26
C ASN A 368 -12.21 -17.28 4.41
N ASN A 369 -10.90 -17.09 4.46
CA ASN A 369 -10.19 -16.29 5.47
C ASN A 369 -9.13 -15.42 4.78
N TRP A 370 -9.53 -14.23 4.37
CA TRP A 370 -8.67 -13.31 3.63
C TRP A 370 -7.95 -12.35 4.55
N GLN A 371 -6.72 -11.99 4.16
CA GLN A 371 -5.86 -11.02 4.83
C GLN A 371 -5.77 -11.25 6.36
N THR A 372 -5.77 -12.52 6.78
CA THR A 372 -5.47 -12.88 8.18
C THR A 372 -4.04 -12.49 8.52
N GLY A 373 -3.15 -12.57 7.53
CA GLY A 373 -1.75 -12.23 7.66
C GLY A 373 -0.94 -13.36 8.30
N ARG A 374 0.36 -13.35 8.04
CA ARG A 374 1.31 -14.36 8.50
C ARG A 374 2.68 -13.71 8.69
N ILE A 375 3.46 -14.22 9.63
CA ILE A 375 4.91 -14.00 9.69
C ILE A 375 5.66 -15.31 9.47
N TYR A 376 6.86 -15.22 8.91
CA TYR A 376 7.81 -16.31 8.77
C TYR A 376 9.02 -16.03 9.65
N ILE A 377 9.52 -17.05 10.33
CA ILE A 377 10.77 -16.96 11.11
C ILE A 377 11.76 -17.91 10.43
N VAL A 378 12.81 -17.33 9.86
CA VAL A 378 13.90 -18.06 9.23
C VAL A 378 15.04 -18.14 10.23
N TYR A 379 15.32 -19.35 10.72
CA TYR A 379 16.30 -19.56 11.78
C TYR A 379 17.74 -19.49 11.25
N GLY A 380 18.62 -18.84 12.01
CA GLY A 380 20.07 -18.90 11.82
C GLY A 380 20.63 -20.30 12.13
N SER A 381 21.77 -20.69 11.54
CA SER A 381 22.43 -21.97 11.87
C SER A 381 23.89 -22.06 11.37
N GLU A 382 24.71 -22.93 11.99
CA GLU A 382 26.01 -23.41 11.47
C GLU A 382 26.10 -24.94 11.24
N PRO A 383 26.85 -25.42 10.21
CA PRO A 383 27.39 -24.62 9.10
C PRO A 383 26.25 -23.91 8.41
N ARG A 384 26.50 -22.78 7.72
CA ARG A 384 25.45 -22.02 7.02
C ARG A 384 24.87 -22.88 5.88
N THR A 385 24.08 -23.89 6.21
CA THR A 385 23.22 -24.69 5.32
C THR A 385 21.93 -23.93 5.08
N ASP A 386 22.04 -22.61 5.06
CA ASP A 386 20.94 -21.71 5.10
C ASP A 386 20.15 -21.86 3.79
N VAL A 387 18.83 -21.73 3.90
CA VAL A 387 17.85 -21.50 2.81
C VAL A 387 18.45 -20.60 1.71
N PHE A 388 19.34 -19.72 2.13
CA PHE A 388 19.92 -18.68 1.35
C PHE A 388 21.23 -19.02 0.59
N ASN A 389 21.62 -20.29 0.46
CA ASN A 389 22.64 -20.73 -0.51
C ASN A 389 22.04 -21.25 -1.84
N THR A 390 20.74 -21.01 -2.08
CA THR A 390 20.05 -21.34 -3.33
C THR A 390 19.53 -20.08 -4.02
N GLU A 391 19.48 -20.08 -5.36
CA GLU A 391 19.14 -18.89 -6.15
C GLU A 391 17.72 -18.35 -5.88
N ALA A 392 16.76 -19.23 -5.57
CA ALA A 392 15.39 -18.85 -5.24
C ALA A 392 14.69 -19.92 -4.37
N ILE A 393 14.04 -19.49 -3.28
CA ILE A 393 13.26 -20.36 -2.40
C ILE A 393 11.82 -19.87 -2.26
N ASN A 394 10.90 -20.81 -2.45
CA ASN A 394 9.49 -20.63 -2.17
C ASN A 394 9.12 -21.29 -0.84
N LEU A 395 8.84 -20.46 0.18
CA LEU A 395 8.57 -20.93 1.54
C LEU A 395 7.28 -21.76 1.62
N ASP A 396 6.30 -21.56 0.75
CA ASP A 396 5.05 -22.34 0.75
C ASP A 396 5.15 -23.68 0.00
N ALA A 397 6.16 -23.86 -0.85
CA ALA A 397 6.28 -25.04 -1.73
C ALA A 397 7.15 -26.17 -1.14
N HIS A 398 7.96 -25.87 -0.14
CA HIS A 398 8.87 -26.81 0.50
C HIS A 398 8.34 -27.24 1.87
N LYS A 399 8.77 -28.42 2.36
CA LYS A 399 8.57 -28.77 3.77
C LYS A 399 9.41 -27.80 4.61
N LEU A 400 8.75 -26.82 5.23
CA LEU A 400 9.38 -25.72 5.99
C LEU A 400 10.38 -26.21 7.06
N GLU A 401 10.12 -27.36 7.67
CA GLU A 401 11.02 -28.03 8.62
C GLU A 401 12.40 -28.36 8.02
N GLN A 402 12.45 -28.69 6.72
CA GLN A 402 13.70 -28.97 6.00
C GLN A 402 14.48 -27.68 5.66
N LEU A 403 13.83 -26.52 5.79
CA LEU A 403 14.39 -25.21 5.52
C LEU A 403 14.78 -24.46 6.80
N ASN A 404 14.66 -25.03 7.99
CA ASN A 404 14.82 -24.26 9.24
C ASN A 404 13.93 -23.00 9.25
N VAL A 405 12.68 -23.12 8.81
CA VAL A 405 11.69 -22.04 8.83
C VAL A 405 10.47 -22.49 9.61
N THR A 406 9.91 -21.60 10.43
CA THR A 406 8.56 -21.73 10.98
C THR A 406 7.72 -20.53 10.57
N PHE A 407 6.42 -20.58 10.83
CA PHE A 407 5.52 -19.47 10.58
C PHE A 407 4.51 -19.31 11.72
N ILE A 408 4.00 -18.10 11.86
CA ILE A 408 2.90 -17.78 12.76
C ILE A 408 1.82 -17.11 11.92
N GLU A 409 0.61 -17.65 11.95
CA GLU A 409 -0.55 -17.00 11.33
C GLU A 409 -1.25 -16.10 12.33
N GLY A 410 -1.83 -15.01 11.82
CA GLY A 410 -2.71 -14.17 12.59
C GLY A 410 -3.92 -14.96 13.11
N ALA A 411 -4.38 -14.61 14.31
CA ALA A 411 -5.58 -15.20 14.89
C ALA A 411 -6.82 -15.03 13.97
N ASP A 412 -7.83 -15.88 14.16
CA ASP A 412 -9.00 -16.12 13.28
C ASP A 412 -9.89 -14.91 12.90
N LYS A 413 -9.55 -13.66 13.26
CA LYS A 413 -10.27 -12.49 12.75
C LYS A 413 -9.81 -12.17 11.32
N LYS A 414 -10.69 -12.40 10.35
CA LYS A 414 -10.49 -12.07 8.92
C LYS A 414 -9.98 -10.63 8.78
N GLN A 415 -9.11 -10.31 7.83
CA GLN A 415 -8.63 -8.93 7.60
C GLN A 415 -7.84 -8.27 8.74
N SER A 416 -7.36 -9.00 9.74
CA SER A 416 -6.56 -8.40 10.82
C SER A 416 -5.21 -7.86 10.33
N ARG A 417 -4.72 -8.30 9.16
CA ARG A 417 -3.43 -7.94 8.57
C ARG A 417 -2.25 -8.22 9.52
N PHE A 418 -2.23 -9.41 10.12
CA PHE A 418 -1.16 -9.81 11.03
C PHE A 418 0.20 -9.83 10.33
N GLY A 419 1.21 -9.21 10.94
CA GLY A 419 2.53 -9.04 10.33
C GLY A 419 2.69 -7.74 9.53
N THR A 420 1.86 -6.72 9.78
CA THR A 420 2.08 -5.37 9.21
C THR A 420 3.34 -4.72 9.76
N SER A 421 3.65 -4.93 11.03
CA SER A 421 4.91 -4.51 11.64
C SER A 421 5.41 -5.61 12.58
N VAL A 422 6.72 -5.81 12.61
CA VAL A 422 7.39 -6.80 13.45
C VAL A 422 8.60 -6.17 14.12
N THR A 423 8.86 -6.53 15.37
CA THR A 423 10.10 -6.23 16.06
C THR A 423 10.47 -7.40 16.99
N VAL A 424 11.74 -7.54 17.31
CA VAL A 424 12.27 -8.61 18.16
C VAL A 424 13.00 -7.98 19.33
N LEU A 425 12.66 -8.32 20.56
CA LEU A 425 13.33 -7.83 21.78
C LEU A 425 12.98 -8.74 22.97
N ASP A 426 13.84 -8.81 23.97
CA ASP A 426 13.55 -9.48 25.25
C ASP A 426 12.66 -8.57 26.12
N ILE A 427 11.32 -8.72 26.04
CA ILE A 427 10.38 -7.83 26.75
C ILE A 427 10.20 -8.24 28.21
N ASP A 428 10.40 -9.51 28.54
CA ASP A 428 10.23 -10.04 29.90
C ASP A 428 11.54 -10.26 30.67
N LEU A 429 12.67 -9.91 30.05
CA LEU A 429 14.01 -9.92 30.62
C LEU A 429 14.45 -11.31 31.12
N ASP A 430 14.06 -12.36 30.39
CA ASP A 430 14.46 -13.74 30.65
C ASP A 430 15.78 -14.13 29.94
N GLY A 431 16.28 -13.24 29.08
CA GLY A 431 17.50 -13.38 28.30
C GLY A 431 17.32 -14.09 26.97
N VAL A 432 16.10 -14.35 26.52
CA VAL A 432 15.76 -14.83 25.16
C VAL A 432 14.97 -13.73 24.46
N GLU A 433 15.21 -13.49 23.17
CA GLU A 433 14.46 -12.46 22.47
C GLU A 433 13.05 -12.93 22.07
N ASP A 434 12.07 -12.04 22.20
CA ASP A 434 10.66 -12.29 21.93
C ASP A 434 10.24 -11.69 20.59
N VAL A 435 9.25 -12.31 19.95
CA VAL A 435 8.72 -11.83 18.67
C VAL A 435 7.46 -11.01 18.92
N VAL A 436 7.49 -9.73 18.54
CA VAL A 436 6.34 -8.82 18.61
C VAL A 436 5.78 -8.59 17.22
N VAL A 437 4.48 -8.77 17.05
CA VAL A 437 3.77 -8.67 15.77
C VAL A 437 2.51 -7.85 15.91
N SER A 438 2.29 -6.89 15.00
CA SER A 438 1.05 -6.11 14.96
C SER A 438 0.00 -6.63 13.98
N SER A 439 -1.24 -6.24 14.21
CA SER A 439 -2.43 -6.48 13.38
C SER A 439 -3.29 -5.21 13.39
N PRO A 440 -2.91 -4.16 12.66
CA PRO A 440 -3.53 -2.84 12.78
C PRO A 440 -5.01 -2.80 12.33
N SER A 441 -5.41 -3.72 11.45
CA SER A 441 -6.81 -3.85 11.00
C SER A 441 -7.67 -4.74 11.89
N TYR A 442 -7.13 -5.25 13.00
CA TYR A 442 -7.93 -5.97 14.01
C TYR A 442 -9.03 -5.07 14.60
N TRP A 443 -10.17 -5.66 14.96
CA TRP A 443 -11.26 -4.97 15.65
C TRP A 443 -11.72 -5.70 16.90
N ASN A 444 -12.28 -4.97 17.86
CA ASN A 444 -12.91 -5.54 19.06
C ASN A 444 -14.37 -5.89 18.80
N ASP A 445 -15.22 -4.86 18.66
CA ASP A 445 -16.68 -4.97 18.64
C ASP A 445 -17.25 -4.92 17.22
N SER A 446 -16.81 -3.95 16.42
CA SER A 446 -17.27 -3.76 15.04
C SER A 446 -16.11 -3.84 14.04
N PRO A 447 -16.24 -4.56 12.91
CA PRO A 447 -15.16 -4.68 11.92
C PRO A 447 -14.68 -3.36 11.30
N LEU A 448 -15.45 -2.28 11.40
CA LEU A 448 -15.04 -0.92 10.97
C LEU A 448 -14.37 -0.12 12.09
N ASP A 449 -14.09 -0.74 13.23
CA ASP A 449 -13.46 -0.02 14.35
C ASP A 449 -11.96 0.08 14.18
N TYR A 450 -11.31 -0.85 13.46
CA TYR A 450 -9.86 -0.89 13.21
C TYR A 450 -9.04 -0.51 14.46
N ASN A 451 -9.38 -1.12 15.60
CA ASN A 451 -8.70 -0.85 16.87
C ASN A 451 -7.21 -1.22 16.82
N GLY A 452 -6.88 -2.26 16.07
CA GLY A 452 -5.56 -2.88 16.04
C GLY A 452 -5.27 -3.74 17.28
N LEU A 453 -4.22 -4.57 17.15
CA LEU A 453 -3.75 -5.48 18.19
C LEU A 453 -2.24 -5.67 18.04
N VAL A 454 -1.50 -5.69 19.15
CA VAL A 454 -0.10 -6.13 19.16
C VAL A 454 -0.02 -7.42 19.97
N SER A 455 0.61 -8.43 19.38
CA SER A 455 0.77 -9.78 19.92
C SER A 455 2.25 -10.06 20.16
N VAL A 456 2.60 -10.55 21.34
CA VAL A 456 3.97 -10.96 21.68
C VAL A 456 4.02 -12.46 21.89
N TYR A 457 5.02 -13.09 21.28
CA TYR A 457 5.31 -14.50 21.40
C TYR A 457 6.64 -14.63 22.12
N LEU A 458 6.62 -15.19 23.33
CA LEU A 458 7.83 -15.28 24.15
C LEU A 458 8.78 -16.32 23.55
N GLY A 459 10.04 -15.90 23.40
CA GLY A 459 11.16 -16.75 23.00
C GLY A 459 11.44 -17.81 24.06
N GLN A 460 11.93 -18.96 23.64
CA GLN A 460 12.39 -20.01 24.57
C GLN A 460 13.53 -20.78 23.92
N LEU A 461 14.45 -21.29 24.75
CA LEU A 461 15.59 -22.08 24.29
C LEU A 461 15.13 -23.24 23.40
N ASN A 462 15.64 -23.29 22.16
CA ASN A 462 15.35 -24.30 21.14
C ASN A 462 13.86 -24.45 20.76
N LYS A 463 12.98 -23.53 21.14
CA LYS A 463 11.57 -23.54 20.74
C LYS A 463 11.44 -23.01 19.32
N ARG A 464 10.74 -23.76 18.48
CA ARG A 464 10.41 -23.37 17.10
C ARG A 464 8.91 -23.39 16.77
N GLU A 465 8.09 -23.59 17.80
CA GLU A 465 6.65 -23.70 17.67
C GLU A 465 5.95 -22.60 18.47
N TYR A 466 5.14 -21.81 17.77
CA TYR A 466 4.34 -20.74 18.35
C TYR A 466 2.88 -20.96 17.94
N SER A 467 2.01 -21.28 18.90
CA SER A 467 0.60 -21.59 18.62
C SER A 467 -0.35 -20.46 19.00
N LYS A 468 0.03 -19.60 19.94
CA LYS A 468 -0.77 -18.47 20.42
C LYS A 468 0.12 -17.40 21.03
N PRO A 469 -0.32 -16.12 21.05
CA PRO A 469 0.43 -15.08 21.72
C PRO A 469 0.44 -15.30 23.23
N ASP A 470 1.58 -14.99 23.84
CA ASP A 470 1.79 -15.01 25.28
C ASP A 470 1.35 -13.69 25.91
N ILE A 471 1.53 -12.56 25.22
CA ILE A 471 1.09 -11.24 25.70
C ILE A 471 0.32 -10.56 24.58
N VAL A 472 -0.73 -9.81 24.95
CA VAL A 472 -1.48 -8.98 23.99
C VAL A 472 -1.62 -7.56 24.50
N ILE A 473 -1.47 -6.61 23.58
CA ILE A 473 -1.69 -5.18 23.81
C ILE A 473 -2.87 -4.76 22.96
N THR A 474 -3.89 -4.24 23.62
CA THR A 474 -5.18 -3.91 23.01
C THR A 474 -5.39 -2.40 23.00
N CYS A 475 -6.21 -1.93 22.06
CA CYS A 475 -6.70 -0.56 22.03
C CYS A 475 -8.22 -0.57 21.97
N LYS A 476 -8.89 0.32 22.68
CA LYS A 476 -10.36 0.43 22.69
C LYS A 476 -10.87 1.53 21.77
N VAL A 477 -10.01 2.51 21.47
CA VAL A 477 -10.36 3.65 20.61
C VAL A 477 -10.59 3.18 19.18
N LYS A 478 -11.67 3.67 18.57
CA LYS A 478 -11.97 3.50 17.14
C LYS A 478 -10.88 4.18 16.30
N TYR A 479 -10.43 3.51 15.25
CA TYR A 479 -9.33 3.91 14.36
C TYR A 479 -7.98 4.06 15.05
N CYS A 480 -7.81 3.44 16.21
CA CYS A 480 -6.52 3.40 16.88
C CYS A 480 -5.44 2.79 15.98
N ASN A 481 -5.80 1.79 15.16
CA ASN A 481 -4.92 1.13 14.20
C ASN A 481 -3.59 0.73 14.85
N LEU A 482 -3.71 0.15 16.06
CA LEU A 482 -2.61 -0.09 16.96
C LEU A 482 -1.49 -0.92 16.30
N GLY A 483 -0.27 -0.42 16.40
CA GLY A 483 0.93 -1.10 15.91
C GLY A 483 1.15 -0.94 14.41
N TYR A 484 0.69 0.18 13.81
CA TYR A 484 1.06 0.54 12.44
C TYR A 484 2.58 0.51 12.23
N SER A 485 3.33 1.03 13.21
CA SER A 485 4.78 0.91 13.29
C SER A 485 5.21 0.37 14.66
N LEU A 486 6.21 -0.49 14.67
CA LEU A 486 6.86 -1.01 15.88
C LEU A 486 8.36 -0.74 15.81
N ASN A 487 8.96 -0.44 16.95
CA ASN A 487 10.42 -0.39 17.10
C ASN A 487 10.82 -0.70 18.55
N LYS A 488 12.12 -0.73 18.84
CA LYS A 488 12.67 -0.92 20.18
C LYS A 488 13.72 0.15 20.49
N ALA A 489 13.73 0.65 21.71
CA ALA A 489 14.79 1.55 22.19
C ALA A 489 14.82 1.53 23.71
N ASP A 490 16.00 1.68 24.31
CA ASP A 490 16.11 1.90 25.75
C ASP A 490 15.72 3.36 26.06
N VAL A 491 14.48 3.58 26.49
CA VAL A 491 13.96 4.93 26.74
C VAL A 491 14.10 5.35 28.20
N ASN A 492 14.48 4.42 29.08
CA ASN A 492 14.61 4.65 30.52
C ASN A 492 16.09 4.59 31.01
N ASN A 493 17.02 4.24 30.10
CA ASN A 493 18.45 4.02 30.31
C ASN A 493 18.77 2.91 31.34
N ASP A 494 17.98 1.84 31.39
CA ASP A 494 18.24 0.67 32.25
C ASP A 494 19.11 -0.41 31.58
N GLY A 495 19.48 -0.20 30.32
CA GLY A 495 20.30 -1.10 29.52
C GLY A 495 19.50 -2.12 28.70
N PHE A 496 18.17 -2.12 28.79
CA PHE A 496 17.30 -3.02 28.04
C PHE A 496 16.41 -2.23 27.05
N PRO A 497 16.26 -2.69 25.80
CA PRO A 497 15.34 -2.06 24.87
C PRO A 497 13.87 -2.21 25.31
N ASP A 498 13.12 -1.12 25.28
CA ASP A 498 11.68 -1.08 25.50
C ASP A 498 10.91 -1.14 24.17
N LEU A 499 9.66 -1.62 24.20
CA LEU A 499 8.81 -1.70 23.01
C LEU A 499 8.13 -0.36 22.71
N LEU A 500 8.43 0.21 21.54
CA LEU A 500 7.80 1.41 20.98
C LEU A 500 6.67 1.02 20.03
N ILE A 501 5.49 1.61 20.23
CA ILE A 501 4.27 1.30 19.46
C ILE A 501 3.70 2.57 18.87
N GLY A 502 3.77 2.71 17.54
CA GLY A 502 3.20 3.83 16.80
C GLY A 502 1.75 3.58 16.38
N SER A 503 0.94 4.63 16.42
CA SER A 503 -0.47 4.62 16.04
C SER A 503 -0.83 5.97 15.38
N PRO A 504 -0.46 6.18 14.09
CA PRO A 504 -0.58 7.46 13.40
C PRO A 504 -2.03 7.92 13.21
N TYR A 505 -2.99 6.98 13.15
CA TYR A 505 -4.41 7.29 12.98
C TYR A 505 -5.15 7.51 14.31
N TYR A 506 -4.47 7.29 15.44
CA TYR A 506 -5.04 7.55 16.76
C TYR A 506 -5.43 9.01 16.93
N THR A 507 -6.61 9.24 17.50
CA THR A 507 -7.11 10.58 17.82
C THR A 507 -6.55 11.04 19.16
N ALA A 508 -5.39 11.71 19.14
CA ALA A 508 -4.82 12.37 20.32
C ALA A 508 -5.22 13.86 20.28
N GLY A 509 -6.44 14.17 20.72
CA GLY A 509 -6.97 15.54 20.69
C GLY A 509 -7.47 16.01 19.32
N TYR A 510 -6.82 15.61 18.23
CA TYR A 510 -7.27 15.82 16.84
C TYR A 510 -7.34 14.50 16.06
N GLU A 511 -8.22 14.44 15.05
CA GLU A 511 -8.34 13.24 14.20
C GLU A 511 -7.01 12.92 13.52
N GLN A 512 -6.56 11.66 13.64
CA GLN A 512 -5.31 11.16 13.06
C GLN A 512 -4.09 12.05 13.34
N SER A 513 -4.03 12.70 14.52
CA SER A 513 -2.84 13.43 14.95
C SER A 513 -1.67 12.47 15.23
N GLY A 514 -2.00 11.24 15.64
CA GLY A 514 -1.04 10.19 15.92
C GLY A 514 -0.45 10.24 17.32
N ILE A 515 0.12 9.11 17.75
CA ILE A 515 0.78 8.93 19.04
C ILE A 515 1.79 7.78 18.98
N VAL A 516 2.81 7.83 19.83
CA VAL A 516 3.66 6.68 20.15
C VAL A 516 3.56 6.39 21.65
N ALA A 517 3.36 5.14 22.04
CA ALA A 517 3.42 4.71 23.43
C ALA A 517 4.52 3.67 23.63
N VAL A 518 4.97 3.54 24.88
CA VAL A 518 6.05 2.62 25.25
C VAL A 518 5.56 1.60 26.27
N LEU A 519 5.84 0.32 26.00
CA LEU A 519 5.79 -0.74 26.99
C LEU A 519 7.21 -1.05 27.45
N MET A 520 7.50 -0.74 28.71
CA MET A 520 8.82 -0.96 29.30
C MET A 520 9.12 -2.46 29.43
N ALA A 521 10.34 -2.87 29.09
CA ALA A 521 10.78 -4.24 29.33
C ALA A 521 10.87 -4.50 30.84
N SER A 522 10.40 -5.66 31.30
CA SER A 522 10.38 -5.95 32.73
C SER A 522 10.23 -7.42 33.05
N LYS A 523 11.00 -7.88 34.06
CA LYS A 523 10.84 -9.20 34.71
C LYS A 523 9.46 -9.46 35.29
N ASN A 524 8.64 -8.43 35.47
CA ASN A 524 7.27 -8.56 35.95
C ASN A 524 6.27 -8.90 34.85
N ILE A 525 6.66 -8.76 33.58
CA ILE A 525 5.87 -9.22 32.45
C ILE A 525 5.88 -10.75 32.45
N LYS A 526 4.71 -11.35 32.27
CA LYS A 526 4.51 -12.80 32.30
C LYS A 526 3.59 -13.22 31.17
N ALA A 527 3.71 -14.47 30.74
CA ALA A 527 2.74 -15.07 29.84
C ALA A 527 1.30 -14.90 30.37
N LYS A 528 0.36 -14.68 29.44
CA LYS A 528 -1.05 -14.30 29.64
C LYS A 528 -1.29 -12.86 30.09
N SER A 529 -0.26 -11.99 30.08
CA SER A 529 -0.47 -10.57 30.37
C SER A 529 -1.29 -9.89 29.26
N VAL A 530 -2.16 -8.97 29.67
CA VAL A 530 -2.96 -8.13 28.77
C VAL A 530 -2.73 -6.67 29.13
N PHE A 531 -2.25 -5.88 28.18
CA PHE A 531 -2.06 -4.45 28.34
C PHE A 531 -3.12 -3.67 27.55
N GLU A 532 -3.55 -2.55 28.12
CA GLU A 532 -4.38 -1.57 27.41
C GLU A 532 -3.47 -0.40 27.01
N PHE A 533 -3.42 -0.11 25.71
CA PHE A 533 -2.56 0.92 25.12
C PHE A 533 -2.74 2.28 25.79
N GLU A 534 -3.98 2.64 26.09
CA GLU A 534 -4.35 3.90 26.74
C GLU A 534 -3.79 4.02 28.16
N LYS A 535 -3.51 2.89 28.83
CA LYS A 535 -2.97 2.82 30.19
C LYS A 535 -1.43 2.76 30.25
N LEU A 536 -0.75 2.67 29.11
CA LEU A 536 0.71 2.76 29.08
C LEU A 536 1.15 4.14 29.59
N GLN A 537 2.10 4.15 30.51
CA GLN A 537 2.48 5.37 31.24
C GLN A 537 3.28 6.34 30.37
N THR A 538 4.21 5.81 29.58
CA THR A 538 5.11 6.61 28.74
C THR A 538 4.52 6.76 27.34
N LYS A 539 4.29 8.01 26.95
CA LYS A 539 3.75 8.40 25.64
C LYS A 539 4.58 9.53 25.06
N LEU A 540 4.89 9.44 23.78
CA LEU A 540 5.54 10.50 23.01
C LEU A 540 4.49 11.19 22.15
N LEU A 541 4.53 12.51 22.18
CA LEU A 541 3.67 13.40 21.43
C LEU A 541 4.50 14.61 20.99
N PRO A 542 4.22 15.18 19.81
CA PRO A 542 4.84 16.42 19.40
C PRO A 542 4.30 17.58 20.24
N GLU A 543 5.10 18.65 20.41
CA GLU A 543 4.68 19.84 21.14
C GLU A 543 3.44 20.49 20.53
N LYS A 544 3.38 20.51 19.19
CA LYS A 544 2.23 20.98 18.42
C LYS A 544 1.60 19.82 17.65
N GLN A 545 0.41 19.43 18.08
CA GLN A 545 -0.42 18.47 17.36
C GLN A 545 -1.36 19.18 16.40
N GLN A 546 -1.74 18.47 15.34
CA GLN A 546 -2.69 18.94 14.35
C GLN A 546 -3.40 17.72 13.72
N PRO A 547 -4.60 17.90 13.14
CA PRO A 547 -5.29 16.80 12.49
C PRO A 547 -4.48 16.27 11.30
N TYR A 548 -4.54 14.95 11.10
CA TYR A 548 -3.91 14.23 9.99
C TYR A 548 -2.39 14.39 9.88
N ALA A 549 -1.68 14.74 10.96
CA ALA A 549 -0.21 14.80 10.96
C ALA A 549 0.45 13.41 10.89
N TRP A 550 -0.24 12.37 11.37
CA TRP A 550 0.25 10.99 11.42
C TRP A 550 1.54 10.81 12.22
N PHE A 551 1.62 11.41 13.41
CA PHE A 551 2.74 11.19 14.30
C PHE A 551 2.85 9.72 14.71
N GLY A 552 4.03 9.12 14.52
CA GLY A 552 4.22 7.67 14.71
C GLY A 552 4.07 6.85 13.44
N HIS A 553 3.99 7.49 12.27
CA HIS A 553 3.96 6.80 10.98
C HIS A 553 5.19 5.91 10.77
N SER A 554 6.38 6.43 11.03
CA SER A 554 7.62 5.65 11.12
C SER A 554 8.35 5.95 12.42
N ILE A 555 8.98 4.91 12.98
CA ILE A 555 9.81 4.99 14.18
C ILE A 555 11.15 4.33 13.86
N THR A 556 12.25 5.01 14.14
CA THR A 556 13.59 4.41 14.19
C THR A 556 14.28 4.79 15.50
N SER A 557 15.32 4.05 15.85
CA SER A 557 16.09 4.29 17.06
C SER A 557 17.57 3.99 16.86
N LYS A 558 18.40 4.68 17.63
CA LYS A 558 19.83 4.36 17.76
C LYS A 558 20.28 4.67 19.18
N GLY A 559 20.60 3.61 19.94
CA GLY A 559 20.81 3.73 21.38
C GLY A 559 19.53 4.22 22.07
N ASN A 560 19.64 5.33 22.79
CA ASN A 560 18.55 5.98 23.52
C ASN A 560 17.96 7.20 22.79
N MET A 561 18.20 7.31 21.49
CA MET A 561 17.53 8.28 20.63
C MET A 561 16.41 7.59 19.85
N VAL A 562 15.25 8.22 19.80
CA VAL A 562 14.08 7.77 19.05
C VAL A 562 13.67 8.84 18.06
N MET A 563 13.64 8.49 16.78
CA MET A 563 13.14 9.37 15.72
C MET A 563 11.73 8.95 15.31
N VAL A 564 10.81 9.91 15.27
CA VAL A 564 9.39 9.69 14.98
C VAL A 564 8.90 10.66 13.92
N SER A 565 8.37 10.14 12.81
CA SER A 565 7.89 10.96 11.69
C SER A 565 6.41 11.35 11.82
N SER A 566 6.06 12.43 11.12
CA SER A 566 4.72 12.98 10.89
C SER A 566 4.66 13.49 9.45
N PRO A 567 4.58 12.57 8.45
CA PRO A 567 4.80 12.91 7.04
C PRO A 567 3.80 13.93 6.50
N ASN A 568 2.59 13.95 7.06
CA ASN A 568 1.49 14.81 6.62
C ASN A 568 1.36 16.09 7.43
N TYR A 569 2.39 16.44 8.23
CA TYR A 569 2.40 17.72 8.93
C TYR A 569 2.24 18.88 7.93
N ARG A 570 1.45 19.91 8.28
CA ARG A 570 1.12 21.06 7.41
C ARG A 570 1.62 22.35 8.03
N LYS A 571 1.98 23.32 7.18
CA LYS A 571 2.25 24.68 7.63
C LYS A 571 0.94 25.46 7.62
N CYS A 572 0.29 25.54 8.78
CA CYS A 572 -0.94 26.30 8.92
C CYS A 572 -0.70 27.81 8.73
N PHE A 573 -1.55 28.47 7.96
CA PHE A 573 -1.59 29.92 7.85
C PHE A 573 -2.18 30.57 9.11
N LEU A 574 -3.22 29.95 9.68
CA LEU A 574 -3.91 30.43 10.88
C LEU A 574 -3.32 29.81 12.15
N SER A 575 -3.30 30.58 13.24
CA SER A 575 -2.71 30.16 14.52
C SER A 575 -3.43 28.97 15.18
N ASN A 576 -4.75 28.86 14.98
CA ASN A 576 -5.58 27.74 15.44
C ASN A 576 -5.53 26.51 14.51
N CYS A 577 -4.78 26.58 13.40
CA CYS A 577 -4.69 25.51 12.39
C CYS A 577 -6.03 25.07 11.76
N SER A 578 -7.07 25.89 11.78
CA SER A 578 -8.24 25.65 10.91
C SER A 578 -7.83 25.80 9.44
N TYR A 579 -8.42 24.99 8.57
CA TYR A 579 -8.08 24.96 7.15
C TYR A 579 -8.18 26.33 6.48
N SER A 580 -7.15 26.65 5.69
CA SER A 580 -7.06 27.84 4.87
C SER A 580 -6.47 27.48 3.51
N GLN A 581 -6.92 28.16 2.46
CA GLN A 581 -6.33 28.01 1.11
C GLN A 581 -4.86 28.46 1.05
N ASN A 582 -4.38 29.22 2.05
CA ASN A 582 -2.99 29.64 2.18
C ASN A 582 -2.12 28.66 2.98
N ASP A 583 -2.68 27.55 3.47
CA ASP A 583 -1.89 26.51 4.14
C ASP A 583 -0.92 25.86 3.14
N ILE A 584 0.23 25.41 3.62
CA ILE A 584 1.12 24.56 2.81
C ILE A 584 0.95 23.11 3.27
N GLN A 585 0.33 22.29 2.43
CA GLN A 585 -0.01 20.90 2.75
C GLN A 585 1.22 19.97 2.68
N VAL A 586 1.23 18.94 3.52
CA VAL A 586 2.22 17.84 3.54
C VAL A 586 3.68 18.33 3.44
N ILE A 587 4.05 19.28 4.30
CA ILE A 587 5.44 19.71 4.43
C ILE A 587 6.29 18.63 5.13
N GLY A 588 5.65 17.81 5.97
CA GLY A 588 6.31 16.80 6.80
C GLY A 588 7.05 17.39 8.00
N GLN A 589 7.13 16.56 9.04
CA GLN A 589 7.87 16.85 10.26
C GLN A 589 8.42 15.55 10.85
N SER A 590 9.57 15.61 11.51
CA SER A 590 10.11 14.48 12.28
C SER A 590 10.74 14.97 13.57
N HIS A 591 10.55 14.20 14.64
CA HIS A 591 11.02 14.52 15.98
C HIS A 591 12.08 13.52 16.40
N ILE A 592 13.18 14.02 16.95
CA ILE A 592 14.25 13.24 17.53
C ILE A 592 14.16 13.45 19.04
N PHE A 593 13.71 12.43 19.75
CA PHE A 593 13.69 12.40 21.20
C PHE A 593 14.97 11.75 21.69
N SER A 594 15.71 12.42 22.57
CA SER A 594 16.79 11.79 23.31
C SER A 594 16.39 11.58 24.76
N PHE A 595 16.66 10.38 25.26
CA PHE A 595 16.51 10.03 26.66
C PHE A 595 17.83 10.17 27.43
N ASP A 596 18.93 10.57 26.78
CA ASP A 596 20.12 11.09 27.46
C ASP A 596 19.90 12.57 27.81
N LYS A 597 20.07 12.93 29.08
CA LYS A 597 20.01 14.34 29.53
C LYS A 597 21.06 15.23 28.87
N LYS A 598 22.10 14.66 28.24
CA LYS A 598 23.16 15.41 27.54
C LYS A 598 22.83 15.76 26.09
N GLN A 599 21.85 15.10 25.49
CA GLN A 599 21.50 15.26 24.08
C GLN A 599 20.21 16.08 23.93
N LEU A 600 20.11 16.81 22.82
CA LEU A 600 19.02 17.75 22.58
C LEU A 600 17.91 17.10 21.76
N ASN A 601 16.66 17.34 22.16
CA ASN A 601 15.52 17.04 21.30
C ASN A 601 15.53 17.98 20.09
N LEU A 602 15.31 17.44 18.90
CA LEU A 602 15.32 18.18 17.64
C LEU A 602 14.04 17.91 16.87
N THR A 603 13.55 18.95 16.18
CA THR A 603 12.45 18.81 15.24
C THR A 603 12.89 19.26 13.85
N LEU A 604 12.78 18.36 12.88
CA LEU A 604 12.98 18.63 11.46
C LEU A 604 11.62 18.96 10.84
N THR A 605 11.50 20.10 10.17
CA THR A 605 10.21 20.56 9.60
C THR A 605 10.42 21.01 8.16
N GLY A 606 9.58 20.52 7.25
CA GLY A 606 9.61 20.95 5.85
C GLY A 606 9.09 22.37 5.67
N SER A 607 9.25 22.90 4.47
CA SER A 607 8.91 24.30 4.17
C SER A 607 8.02 24.48 2.95
N SER A 608 7.97 23.49 2.06
CA SER A 608 7.29 23.55 0.77
C SER A 608 6.24 22.45 0.62
N LEU A 609 5.25 22.72 -0.24
CA LEU A 609 4.13 21.83 -0.55
C LEU A 609 4.62 20.43 -0.90
N TYR A 610 4.07 19.41 -0.25
CA TYR A 610 4.29 17.98 -0.57
C TYR A 610 5.73 17.48 -0.45
N GLN A 611 6.56 18.13 0.38
CA GLN A 611 7.93 17.67 0.64
C GLN A 611 8.01 16.39 1.48
N SER A 612 7.08 16.20 2.41
CA SER A 612 7.12 15.16 3.44
C SER A 612 8.48 15.05 4.15
N THR A 613 9.10 16.19 4.49
CA THR A 613 10.41 16.25 5.14
C THR A 613 10.44 15.41 6.42
N GLY A 614 11.48 14.60 6.56
CA GLY A 614 11.66 13.69 7.69
C GLY A 614 10.82 12.41 7.59
N TYR A 615 10.36 12.04 6.39
CA TYR A 615 9.66 10.77 6.14
C TYR A 615 10.46 9.56 6.65
N SER A 616 11.76 9.55 6.34
CA SER A 616 12.75 8.66 6.94
C SER A 616 13.87 9.50 7.54
N VAL A 617 14.30 9.14 8.74
CA VAL A 617 15.44 9.75 9.44
C VAL A 617 16.27 8.62 10.00
N ASP A 618 17.58 8.76 9.97
CA ASP A 618 18.50 7.91 10.73
C ASP A 618 19.70 8.72 11.19
N ILE A 619 20.44 8.19 12.16
CA ILE A 619 21.59 8.88 12.76
C ILE A 619 22.80 7.95 12.74
N GLY A 620 24.00 8.47 12.50
CA GLY A 620 25.21 7.66 12.46
C GLY A 620 26.51 8.44 12.40
N PHE A 621 27.59 7.70 12.15
CA PHE A 621 28.97 8.17 12.11
C PHE A 621 29.60 7.91 10.73
N PRO A 622 29.13 8.59 9.67
CA PRO A 622 29.54 8.29 8.30
C PRO A 622 30.89 8.89 7.88
N TYR A 623 31.35 9.96 8.52
CA TYR A 623 32.60 10.64 8.16
C TYR A 623 33.74 10.34 9.14
N ASP A 624 33.41 10.32 10.44
CA ASP A 624 34.33 10.05 11.53
C ASP A 624 33.59 9.44 12.73
N LYS A 625 34.33 9.03 13.77
CA LYS A 625 33.80 8.31 14.94
C LYS A 625 33.32 9.21 16.08
N GLU A 626 33.40 10.53 15.91
CA GLU A 626 33.12 11.50 16.98
C GLU A 626 31.90 12.36 16.67
N ASN A 627 31.73 12.74 15.40
CA ASN A 627 30.68 13.63 14.93
C ASN A 627 29.47 12.83 14.48
N LEU A 628 28.43 12.92 15.29
CA LEU A 628 27.13 12.34 14.99
C LEU A 628 26.45 13.12 13.85
N VAL A 629 25.96 12.40 12.85
CA VAL A 629 25.31 12.95 11.66
C VAL A 629 23.87 12.46 11.60
N ILE A 630 22.94 13.38 11.34
CA ILE A 630 21.56 13.02 10.98
C ILE A 630 21.46 12.95 9.47
N ALA A 631 20.93 11.84 8.96
CA ALA A 631 20.40 11.74 7.62
C ALA A 631 18.88 11.86 7.67
N TYR A 632 18.30 12.80 6.93
CA TYR A 632 16.85 12.88 6.79
C TYR A 632 16.44 13.01 5.34
N SER A 633 15.31 12.40 4.99
CA SER A 633 14.78 12.44 3.63
C SER A 633 13.73 13.52 3.41
N ILE A 634 13.63 13.94 2.16
CA ILE A 634 12.62 14.83 1.62
C ILE A 634 12.13 14.18 0.33
N PRO A 635 11.31 13.11 0.40
CA PRO A 635 10.99 12.29 -0.78
C PRO A 635 10.21 13.05 -1.85
N GLY A 636 9.51 14.13 -1.49
CA GLY A 636 8.83 15.01 -2.42
C GLY A 636 9.64 16.22 -2.85
N ASN A 637 10.96 16.25 -2.65
CA ASN A 637 11.76 17.39 -3.09
C ASN A 637 11.86 17.46 -4.62
N ASP A 638 11.74 18.66 -5.17
CA ASP A 638 12.04 18.95 -6.57
C ASP A 638 13.55 19.13 -6.72
N VAL A 639 14.11 18.61 -7.80
CA VAL A 639 15.56 18.59 -8.04
C VAL A 639 15.90 19.24 -9.36
N ASP A 640 16.83 20.20 -9.33
CA ASP A 640 17.39 20.81 -10.54
C ASP A 640 18.28 19.80 -11.28
N GLY A 641 17.80 19.28 -12.39
CA GLY A 641 18.50 18.29 -13.21
C GLY A 641 19.16 18.86 -14.46
N ARG A 642 20.05 18.06 -15.05
CA ARG A 642 20.58 18.27 -16.40
C ARG A 642 20.52 16.97 -17.20
N PHE A 643 20.02 17.03 -18.43
CA PHE A 643 20.00 15.90 -19.37
C PHE A 643 20.42 16.35 -20.76
N ASN A 644 21.42 15.69 -21.37
CA ASN A 644 21.95 16.04 -22.69
C ASN A 644 22.22 17.55 -22.83
N TYR A 645 22.82 18.15 -21.80
CA TYR A 645 23.14 19.59 -21.71
C TYR A 645 21.96 20.55 -21.51
N PHE A 646 20.72 20.05 -21.44
CA PHE A 646 19.54 20.86 -21.10
C PHE A 646 19.25 20.79 -19.60
N THR A 647 18.94 21.91 -18.99
CA THR A 647 18.45 21.97 -17.60
C THR A 647 16.97 21.60 -17.58
N GLU A 648 16.56 20.79 -16.61
CA GLU A 648 15.16 20.45 -16.38
C GLU A 648 14.88 20.28 -14.89
N ASP A 649 13.66 20.59 -14.46
CA ASP A 649 13.22 20.31 -13.09
C ASP A 649 12.72 18.88 -13.01
N ILE A 650 13.36 18.07 -12.17
CA ILE A 650 12.95 16.69 -11.88
C ILE A 650 11.98 16.75 -10.70
N TYR A 651 10.71 16.93 -11.04
CA TYR A 651 9.62 17.09 -10.08
C TYR A 651 9.48 15.87 -9.15
N ARG A 652 9.42 16.12 -7.85
CA ARG A 652 9.31 15.11 -6.77
C ARG A 652 10.29 13.95 -6.90
N ALA A 653 11.53 14.24 -7.29
CA ALA A 653 12.56 13.22 -7.38
C ALA A 653 12.95 12.67 -6.01
N GLY A 654 12.98 13.55 -5.02
CA GLY A 654 13.37 13.24 -3.65
C GLY A 654 14.86 13.51 -3.39
N SER A 655 15.15 13.84 -2.13
CA SER A 655 16.49 14.16 -1.66
C SER A 655 16.75 13.57 -0.27
N VAL A 656 18.01 13.33 0.06
CA VAL A 656 18.48 13.00 1.40
C VAL A 656 19.56 14.00 1.81
N VAL A 657 19.42 14.59 2.99
CA VAL A 657 20.33 15.61 3.50
C VAL A 657 21.04 15.08 4.74
N LEU A 658 22.36 15.24 4.77
CA LEU A 658 23.20 14.94 5.92
C LEU A 658 23.53 16.25 6.65
N VAL A 659 23.22 16.32 7.94
CA VAL A 659 23.53 17.47 8.79
C VAL A 659 24.32 17.01 10.00
N ASN A 660 25.27 17.85 10.43
CA ASN A 660 25.99 17.60 11.67
C ASN A 660 25.06 17.85 12.87
N TYR A 661 24.83 16.82 13.69
CA TYR A 661 23.99 16.92 14.90
C TYR A 661 24.61 17.79 15.99
N THR A 662 25.95 17.80 16.11
CA THR A 662 26.65 18.52 17.17
C THR A 662 26.78 20.01 16.88
N SER A 663 26.53 20.43 15.64
CA SER A 663 26.56 21.84 15.23
C SER A 663 25.21 22.51 15.49
N LYS A 664 25.18 23.56 16.32
CA LYS A 664 23.98 24.37 16.58
C LYS A 664 23.42 25.06 15.34
N ASP A 665 24.24 25.18 14.28
CA ASP A 665 23.89 25.91 13.05
C ASP A 665 23.33 24.99 11.96
N GLY A 666 23.22 23.67 12.21
CA GLY A 666 22.65 22.73 11.25
C GLY A 666 23.45 22.62 9.95
N ASN A 667 24.79 22.67 10.04
CA ASN A 667 25.67 22.67 8.88
C ASN A 667 25.41 21.43 8.00
N ILE A 668 24.97 21.67 6.76
CA ILE A 668 24.72 20.64 5.76
C ILE A 668 26.07 20.10 5.28
N LEU A 669 26.30 18.81 5.52
CA LEU A 669 27.51 18.10 5.13
C LEU A 669 27.40 17.57 3.70
N ALA A 670 26.24 17.04 3.34
CA ALA A 670 25.96 16.49 2.02
C ALA A 670 24.47 16.53 1.68
N GLN A 671 24.17 16.55 0.38
CA GLN A 671 22.86 16.38 -0.20
C GLN A 671 22.93 15.38 -1.34
N PHE A 672 22.09 14.35 -1.27
CA PHE A 672 21.94 13.31 -2.28
C PHE A 672 20.58 13.47 -2.96
N ASP A 673 20.59 13.65 -4.27
CA ASP A 673 19.38 13.90 -5.06
C ASP A 673 19.09 12.76 -6.04
N GLY A 674 17.80 12.39 -6.13
CA GLY A 674 17.27 11.42 -7.10
C GLY A 674 17.23 11.96 -8.53
N ASN A 675 17.18 11.07 -9.51
CA ASN A 675 17.23 11.42 -10.94
C ASN A 675 15.99 10.97 -11.74
N ARG A 676 14.89 10.65 -11.03
CA ARG A 676 13.64 10.19 -11.63
C ARG A 676 12.48 10.93 -10.99
N LYS A 677 11.57 11.44 -11.82
CA LYS A 677 10.37 12.14 -11.35
C LYS A 677 9.49 11.17 -10.55
N TYR A 678 8.91 11.66 -9.46
CA TYR A 678 7.99 10.92 -8.57
C TYR A 678 8.55 9.63 -7.96
N ALA A 679 9.87 9.41 -8.03
CA ALA A 679 10.49 8.15 -7.66
C ALA A 679 10.69 7.97 -6.15
N ARG A 680 10.55 9.07 -5.40
CA ARG A 680 10.66 9.14 -3.93
C ARG A 680 12.02 8.67 -3.42
N PHE A 681 13.09 9.21 -3.99
CA PHE A 681 14.44 8.99 -3.50
C PHE A 681 14.55 9.43 -2.04
N GLY A 682 15.00 8.52 -1.17
CA GLY A 682 14.98 8.73 0.29
C GLY A 682 13.77 8.12 1.01
N HIS A 683 13.02 7.21 0.36
CA HIS A 683 11.90 6.53 1.01
C HIS A 683 12.35 5.79 2.30
N VAL A 684 13.45 5.05 2.23
CA VAL A 684 14.19 4.55 3.39
C VAL A 684 15.60 5.15 3.39
N VAL A 685 16.04 5.59 4.57
CA VAL A 685 17.39 6.06 4.86
C VAL A 685 17.92 5.30 6.06
N LYS A 686 19.10 4.68 5.93
CA LYS A 686 19.75 3.92 7.00
C LYS A 686 21.25 4.12 7.05
N PHE A 687 21.81 4.16 8.25
CA PHE A 687 23.25 4.13 8.53
C PHE A 687 23.66 2.77 9.09
N VAL A 688 24.56 2.09 8.40
CA VAL A 688 25.06 0.77 8.78
C VAL A 688 26.49 0.61 8.25
N ASP A 689 27.44 0.23 9.10
CA ASP A 689 28.76 -0.24 8.64
C ASP A 689 28.60 -1.62 7.94
N LEU A 690 28.37 -1.62 6.62
CA LEU A 690 28.11 -2.84 5.83
C LEU A 690 29.40 -3.57 5.50
N ASN A 691 30.50 -2.83 5.31
CA ASN A 691 31.78 -3.37 4.86
C ASN A 691 32.75 -3.68 6.02
N GLY A 692 32.41 -3.32 7.26
CA GLY A 692 33.19 -3.57 8.46
C GLY A 692 34.40 -2.65 8.64
N ASP A 693 34.45 -1.51 7.95
CA ASP A 693 35.59 -0.58 8.01
C ASP A 693 35.55 0.35 9.23
N GLY A 694 34.47 0.28 10.02
CA GLY A 694 34.26 1.04 11.24
C GLY A 694 33.63 2.41 11.03
N PHE A 695 33.12 2.72 9.83
CA PHE A 695 32.31 3.90 9.53
C PHE A 695 30.91 3.47 9.06
N ASP A 696 29.89 4.25 9.43
CA ASP A 696 28.53 3.93 8.98
C ASP A 696 28.39 4.25 7.47
N ASP A 697 28.03 3.25 6.66
CA ASP A 697 27.64 3.44 5.26
C ASP A 697 26.21 3.98 5.17
N LEU A 698 25.92 4.77 4.14
CA LEU A 698 24.60 5.34 3.90
C LEU A 698 23.83 4.51 2.87
N ILE A 699 22.65 4.03 3.28
CA ILE A 699 21.70 3.32 2.43
C ILE A 699 20.53 4.25 2.11
N ILE A 700 20.18 4.38 0.84
CA ILE A 700 19.04 5.16 0.35
C ILE A 700 18.20 4.28 -0.58
N SER A 701 16.88 4.27 -0.41
CA SER A 701 15.96 3.59 -1.33
C SER A 701 15.10 4.54 -2.16
N GLU A 702 14.65 4.04 -3.32
CA GLU A 702 13.83 4.73 -4.31
C GLU A 702 12.84 3.72 -4.93
N PRO A 703 11.76 3.35 -4.21
CA PRO A 703 10.88 2.24 -4.60
C PRO A 703 9.98 2.57 -5.80
N ASN A 704 9.65 3.84 -6.03
CA ASN A 704 8.77 4.27 -7.13
C ASN A 704 9.54 4.65 -8.39
N ARG A 705 10.84 4.30 -8.47
CA ARG A 705 11.67 4.55 -9.63
C ARG A 705 11.06 3.92 -10.89
N ILE A 706 10.92 4.69 -11.95
CA ILE A 706 10.56 4.16 -13.27
C ILE A 706 11.81 3.83 -14.10
N LYS A 707 11.73 2.73 -14.85
CA LYS A 707 12.83 2.26 -15.71
C LYS A 707 13.13 3.25 -16.83
N ASP A 708 12.08 3.78 -17.45
CA ASP A 708 12.14 4.68 -18.60
C ASP A 708 11.92 6.14 -18.16
N ARG A 709 12.95 6.99 -18.29
CA ARG A 709 12.88 8.42 -17.95
C ARG A 709 11.83 9.19 -18.76
N SER A 710 11.47 8.67 -19.94
CA SER A 710 10.53 9.36 -20.82
C SER A 710 9.07 9.28 -20.37
N GLU A 711 8.76 8.55 -19.30
CA GLU A 711 7.42 8.44 -18.70
C GLU A 711 6.36 7.80 -19.61
N TRP A 712 6.73 7.36 -20.82
CA TRP A 712 5.80 6.72 -21.76
C TRP A 712 5.36 5.33 -21.30
N GLN A 713 6.21 4.64 -20.53
CA GLN A 713 5.92 3.36 -19.91
C GLN A 713 6.27 3.49 -18.43
N TYR A 714 5.25 3.73 -17.59
CA TYR A 714 5.35 3.73 -16.14
C TYR A 714 5.59 2.30 -15.62
N ILE A 715 6.76 1.74 -15.93
CA ILE A 715 7.21 0.44 -15.42
C ILE A 715 8.12 0.72 -14.23
N LYS A 716 7.63 0.39 -13.03
CA LYS A 716 8.39 0.55 -11.78
C LYS A 716 9.53 -0.47 -11.72
N ASN A 717 10.69 -0.04 -11.24
CA ASN A 717 11.89 -0.87 -11.07
C ASN A 717 12.72 -0.44 -9.86
N GLY A 718 12.07 -0.28 -8.70
CA GLY A 718 12.63 0.26 -7.46
C GLY A 718 14.09 -0.15 -7.17
N ARG A 719 14.85 0.78 -6.58
CA ARG A 719 16.31 0.64 -6.42
C ARG A 719 16.77 1.05 -5.02
N ILE A 720 17.85 0.40 -4.57
CA ILE A 720 18.64 0.79 -3.40
C ILE A 720 20.02 1.26 -3.86
N TYR A 721 20.53 2.27 -3.16
CA TYR A 721 21.85 2.86 -3.32
C TYR A 721 22.60 2.74 -1.99
N VAL A 722 23.87 2.35 -2.06
CA VAL A 722 24.77 2.31 -0.90
C VAL A 722 25.98 3.18 -1.19
N PHE A 723 26.30 4.09 -0.28
CA PHE A 723 27.45 4.98 -0.31
C PHE A 723 28.34 4.66 0.89
N TYR A 724 29.59 4.30 0.63
CA TYR A 724 30.49 3.87 1.71
C TYR A 724 30.96 5.04 2.57
N GLY A 725 31.13 4.75 3.86
CA GLY A 725 31.59 5.67 4.90
C GLY A 725 33.07 6.07 4.79
N GLY A 726 33.51 6.83 5.79
CA GLY A 726 34.89 7.27 5.97
C GLY A 726 35.35 8.23 4.87
N SER A 727 36.54 7.99 4.33
CA SER A 727 37.11 8.86 3.29
C SER A 727 36.38 8.80 1.93
N GLN A 728 35.50 7.81 1.74
CA GLN A 728 34.71 7.66 0.51
C GLN A 728 33.35 8.38 0.58
N MET A 729 32.89 8.75 1.78
CA MET A 729 31.58 9.36 1.96
C MET A 729 31.52 10.71 1.21
N PRO A 730 30.60 10.88 0.25
CA PRO A 730 30.47 12.12 -0.49
C PRO A 730 30.10 13.32 0.40
N SER A 731 30.51 14.51 0.02
CA SER A 731 30.16 15.79 0.67
C SER A 731 29.60 16.79 -0.33
N GLY A 732 28.89 17.83 0.12
CA GLY A 732 28.27 18.83 -0.75
C GLY A 732 27.15 18.22 -1.60
N LYS A 733 27.05 18.60 -2.89
CA LYS A 733 26.08 18.00 -3.82
C LYS A 733 26.55 16.61 -4.27
N ALA A 734 26.34 15.60 -3.42
CA ALA A 734 26.92 14.27 -3.52
C ALA A 734 26.63 13.56 -4.86
N THR A 735 25.41 13.69 -5.37
CA THR A 735 25.01 13.01 -6.63
C THR A 735 25.28 13.85 -7.88
N PHE A 736 25.86 15.06 -7.73
CA PHE A 736 26.36 15.90 -8.83
C PHE A 736 27.88 15.75 -8.93
N SER A 737 28.31 14.71 -9.64
CA SER A 737 29.72 14.33 -9.74
C SER A 737 30.25 14.46 -11.17
N THR A 738 31.57 14.57 -11.30
CA THR A 738 32.26 14.40 -12.59
C THR A 738 32.15 12.98 -13.14
N ALA A 739 31.75 12.01 -12.30
CA ALA A 739 31.38 10.67 -12.73
C ALA A 739 30.04 10.62 -13.50
N CYS A 740 29.26 11.70 -13.44
CA CYS A 740 28.05 11.86 -14.23
C CYS A 740 28.40 12.24 -15.67
N ASP A 741 27.84 11.52 -16.64
CA ASP A 741 28.03 11.81 -18.07
C ASP A 741 26.98 12.84 -18.54
N LEU A 742 25.97 12.39 -19.28
CA LEU A 742 24.93 13.26 -19.86
C LEU A 742 23.76 13.56 -18.91
N GLU A 743 23.78 13.03 -17.69
CA GLU A 743 22.68 13.11 -16.72
C GLU A 743 23.19 13.53 -15.34
N GLN A 744 22.59 14.58 -14.76
CA GLN A 744 22.81 15.00 -13.37
C GLN A 744 21.46 15.30 -12.71
N PRO A 745 21.26 14.95 -11.43
CA PRO A 745 22.13 14.09 -10.62
C PRO A 745 22.24 12.65 -11.18
N CYS A 746 23.27 11.91 -10.76
CA CYS A 746 23.52 10.53 -11.19
C CYS A 746 23.80 9.59 -10.00
N PRO A 747 22.83 9.37 -9.09
CA PRO A 747 23.04 8.58 -7.87
C PRO A 747 23.61 7.19 -8.14
N SER A 748 23.22 6.54 -9.25
CA SER A 748 23.71 5.21 -9.63
C SER A 748 25.20 5.16 -9.94
N ASN A 749 25.78 6.23 -10.51
CA ASN A 749 27.20 6.27 -10.87
C ASN A 749 28.09 6.54 -9.64
N VAL A 750 27.57 7.36 -8.72
CA VAL A 750 28.26 7.75 -7.49
C VAL A 750 28.24 6.64 -6.46
N ALA A 751 27.12 5.92 -6.32
CA ALA A 751 26.98 4.83 -5.35
C ALA A 751 28.07 3.76 -5.51
N ASN A 752 28.48 3.19 -4.37
CA ASN A 752 29.41 2.06 -4.30
C ASN A 752 28.70 0.76 -4.68
N PHE A 753 27.43 0.65 -4.29
CA PHE A 753 26.56 -0.47 -4.63
C PHE A 753 25.19 0.03 -5.07
N THR A 754 24.61 -0.66 -6.06
CA THR A 754 23.21 -0.50 -6.45
C THR A 754 22.57 -1.87 -6.62
N SER A 755 21.28 -1.96 -6.28
CA SER A 755 20.49 -3.16 -6.56
C SER A 755 19.75 -3.02 -7.90
N ASP A 756 19.78 -4.05 -8.74
CA ASP A 756 18.81 -4.18 -9.82
C ASP A 756 17.75 -5.21 -9.43
N SER A 757 16.47 -4.82 -9.55
CA SER A 757 15.40 -5.79 -9.54
C SER A 757 15.39 -6.59 -10.84
N LEU A 758 15.30 -7.90 -10.72
CA LEU A 758 15.16 -8.81 -11.87
C LEU A 758 13.70 -8.88 -12.38
N ASN A 759 12.74 -8.31 -11.65
CA ASN A 759 11.33 -8.32 -12.00
C ASN A 759 10.92 -6.98 -12.65
N GLU A 760 10.05 -7.04 -13.66
CA GLU A 760 9.31 -5.86 -14.12
C GLU A 760 8.21 -5.51 -13.10
N GLN A 761 7.81 -4.23 -13.01
CA GLN A 761 6.88 -3.73 -11.98
C GLN A 761 7.32 -4.04 -10.55
N SER A 762 8.57 -3.73 -10.26
CA SER A 762 9.17 -3.93 -8.95
C SER A 762 9.16 -2.65 -8.13
N ASN A 763 8.78 -2.73 -6.85
CA ASN A 763 8.97 -1.64 -5.88
C ASN A 763 10.08 -1.95 -4.87
N ASN A 764 11.09 -2.70 -5.31
CA ASN A 764 12.26 -3.05 -4.50
C ASN A 764 12.85 -1.82 -3.78
N GLY A 765 13.15 -1.99 -2.48
CA GLY A 765 13.57 -0.90 -1.60
C GLY A 765 12.42 -0.25 -0.83
N HIS A 766 11.18 -0.75 -0.97
CA HIS A 766 10.05 -0.33 -0.15
C HIS A 766 10.27 -0.65 1.33
N PHE A 767 10.92 -1.78 1.63
CA PHE A 767 11.47 -2.07 2.95
C PHE A 767 12.93 -2.49 2.83
N VAL A 768 13.76 -2.00 3.75
CA VAL A 768 15.19 -2.31 3.84
C VAL A 768 15.54 -2.58 5.29
N TYR A 769 16.23 -3.69 5.54
CA TYR A 769 16.67 -4.08 6.88
C TYR A 769 18.02 -4.77 6.81
N ASN A 770 18.89 -4.55 7.80
CA ASN A 770 20.20 -5.19 7.87
C ASN A 770 20.29 -6.16 9.07
N VAL A 771 21.07 -7.22 8.90
CA VAL A 771 21.42 -8.16 9.97
C VAL A 771 22.93 -8.33 9.96
N SER A 772 23.59 -7.98 11.06
CA SER A 772 25.04 -8.11 11.19
C SER A 772 25.40 -9.38 11.96
N ASP A 773 26.48 -10.03 11.55
CA ASP A 773 27.09 -11.16 12.26
C ASP A 773 28.63 -11.04 12.30
N LYS A 774 29.31 -12.06 12.84
CA LYS A 774 30.77 -12.08 12.97
C LYS A 774 31.54 -12.11 11.64
N GLN A 775 30.92 -12.57 10.56
CA GLN A 775 31.55 -12.78 9.24
C GLN A 775 31.21 -11.66 8.25
N GLY A 776 30.07 -10.97 8.41
CA GLY A 776 29.65 -9.89 7.53
C GLY A 776 28.33 -9.26 7.92
N VAL A 777 27.76 -8.50 6.99
CA VAL A 777 26.42 -7.89 7.10
C VAL A 777 25.54 -8.37 5.95
N TYR A 778 24.31 -8.75 6.29
CA TYR A 778 23.26 -9.07 5.34
C TYR A 778 22.33 -7.88 5.19
N LEU A 779 22.08 -7.48 3.95
CA LEU A 779 21.08 -6.48 3.61
C LEU A 779 19.87 -7.18 2.98
N TYR A 780 18.72 -7.01 3.59
CA TYR A 780 17.43 -7.48 3.09
C TYR A 780 16.69 -6.32 2.45
N SER A 781 16.15 -6.56 1.26
CA SER A 781 15.26 -5.63 0.58
C SER A 781 13.99 -6.35 0.16
N ALA A 782 12.85 -5.72 0.37
CA ALA A 782 11.58 -6.26 -0.09
C ALA A 782 11.02 -5.51 -1.30
N ASP A 783 10.42 -6.29 -2.18
CA ASP A 783 9.54 -5.87 -3.25
C ASP A 783 8.14 -6.40 -2.91
N VAL A 784 7.32 -5.56 -2.30
CA VAL A 784 6.02 -5.95 -1.71
C VAL A 784 4.90 -6.00 -2.75
N ALA A 785 5.19 -5.69 -4.01
CA ALA A 785 4.25 -5.66 -5.13
C ALA A 785 4.81 -6.26 -6.43
N SER A 786 5.76 -7.21 -6.34
CA SER A 786 6.42 -7.81 -7.52
C SER A 786 5.58 -8.89 -8.18
N ASP A 787 5.51 -8.91 -9.51
CA ASP A 787 5.07 -10.07 -10.28
C ASP A 787 6.05 -11.24 -10.13
N ALA A 788 5.76 -12.14 -9.20
CA ALA A 788 6.53 -13.35 -8.99
C ALA A 788 5.96 -14.49 -9.86
N GLY A 789 6.07 -14.40 -11.19
CA GLY A 789 6.02 -15.60 -12.05
C GLY A 789 5.25 -15.51 -13.37
N PHE A 790 5.92 -15.99 -14.43
CA PHE A 790 5.41 -16.28 -15.78
C PHE A 790 4.15 -17.16 -15.77
N TYR A 791 3.04 -16.67 -16.33
CA TYR A 791 1.97 -17.51 -16.90
C TYR A 791 1.29 -16.80 -18.09
N HIS A 792 0.98 -17.56 -19.13
CA HIS A 792 0.41 -17.12 -20.43
C HIS A 792 -1.02 -16.52 -20.39
N HIS A 793 -1.49 -16.04 -19.23
CA HIS A 793 -2.87 -15.61 -19.02
C HIS A 793 -3.04 -14.23 -18.34
N GLY A 794 -2.08 -13.33 -18.50
CA GLY A 794 -2.31 -11.87 -18.43
C GLY A 794 -2.70 -11.29 -17.06
N VAL A 795 -2.45 -11.98 -15.95
CA VAL A 795 -2.56 -11.40 -14.59
C VAL A 795 -1.32 -11.80 -13.80
N GLY A 796 -0.47 -10.82 -13.50
CA GLY A 796 0.70 -11.00 -12.65
C GLY A 796 0.30 -11.35 -11.21
N ARG A 797 0.86 -12.44 -10.66
CA ARG A 797 0.63 -12.83 -9.26
C ARG A 797 1.63 -12.09 -8.37
N ARG A 798 1.16 -11.06 -7.66
CA ARG A 798 1.99 -10.20 -6.81
C ARG A 798 2.10 -10.67 -5.36
N SER A 799 2.88 -11.70 -5.07
CA SER A 799 2.98 -12.25 -3.70
C SER A 799 3.95 -11.50 -2.78
N GLY A 800 4.87 -10.72 -3.36
CA GLY A 800 5.99 -10.07 -2.67
C GLY A 800 7.26 -10.94 -2.68
N VAL A 801 8.43 -10.31 -2.77
CA VAL A 801 9.74 -10.97 -2.83
C VAL A 801 10.70 -10.29 -1.87
N VAL A 802 11.51 -11.08 -1.16
CA VAL A 802 12.62 -10.58 -0.34
C VAL A 802 13.95 -10.98 -0.98
N TRP A 803 14.79 -9.98 -1.22
CA TRP A 803 16.14 -10.10 -1.75
C TRP A 803 17.15 -10.00 -0.60
N ARG A 804 18.15 -10.88 -0.57
CA ARG A 804 19.25 -10.83 0.39
C ARG A 804 20.57 -10.54 -0.33
N TYR A 805 21.32 -9.57 0.17
CA TYR A 805 22.68 -9.25 -0.27
C TYR A 805 23.65 -9.50 0.90
N TYR A 806 24.83 -10.04 0.63
CA TYR A 806 25.85 -10.29 1.65
C TYR A 806 27.07 -9.41 1.39
N PHE A 807 27.48 -8.69 2.43
CA PHE A 807 28.69 -7.88 2.46
C PHE A 807 29.64 -8.50 3.46
N LYS A 808 30.81 -8.91 2.99
CA LYS A 808 31.85 -9.50 3.84
C LYS A 808 32.61 -8.37 4.53
N HIS A 809 32.87 -8.53 5.83
CA HIS A 809 33.79 -7.62 6.55
C HIS A 809 35.18 -7.66 5.91
N LEU A 810 35.75 -6.47 5.67
CA LEU A 810 37.06 -6.29 5.03
C LEU A 810 38.24 -6.70 5.90
#